data_AF-A0A1X1BMR9-F1
#
_entry.id   AF-A0A1X1BMR9-F1
#
_cell.length_a   1.000
_cell.length_b   1.000
_cell.length_c   1.000
_cell.angle_alpha   90.00
_cell.angle_beta   90.00
_cell.angle_gamma   90.00
#
_symmetry.space_group_name_H-M   'P 1'
#
loop_
_entity.id
_entity.type
_entity.pdbx_description
1 polymer ?
#
loop_
_entity_poly.entity_id
_entity_poly.type
_entity_poly.pdbx_seq_one_letter_code
_entity_poly.pdbx_strand_id
1 'polypeptide(L)'
;MDDGECSDAEVDEEELNSFLMGDVLAGSNHRHRPKLSFADKHIRKLMRRNRRSVTKVIAAQRKKRKRKTAAHASKLTPQLEKLMQDAMTQYLGGNFDDAIKILKEVVRRAPGLHDPFHMLGLIYQEEYGDLVTATGYYLLAAHLVQTDLELWRRIGEMSQDIGNIDQAIYCFKKCLKTNDGEPNEEAHFALAMCYLEKQDHHNAIKRLHFLYELHPDDALLLNELSKSLVVVGDKETLLSVLLMYYGKTGDLDAAKRACQIHISLCQYEECINFVKTVASNQKIKLSKLPISMLVSYTVAALYTDAYPKEELDAIWFAEQVEPNMIYCVAMALVNRCQETALKWFKRGYDENDTKTIDALLPEQAIQMAKSLIIVDKDRAGAELVLQKILMREPANSQVIILLADILGQAGKHSKADELLARLTTSDLDRLKMIQKPIGEEERSNELRDLEATAHHTLHACFSEVKFRPRPCLLAQTHHDRNTMAFTSVVEQTNLWINRFLRVVSDCELDTERTYQKLINSRAMKSHHDELTATEHGDVRRESGKNYSFLRTKKELGLLSVEDILGWKRYEKLLVDATALMATVGRAREGVQLLEIIATNKKRYKSNAYVSERKQLVATVEELSYRLSCFGSIFKMALVHARSELASRGSLKKYATLLGSGNLAKAAFTSLSSSAEKDTLLENRSWITRQLLIRPQNFELLMLAGHFCTMSGNWPFAIEEYKRALMQRPEDPVAALCLGTSYFNALSSKAVGDSKKYMVIGMSFLQYSLEMRASHTNRHPCRDIFTAESLYNLARAMHFLNLLHIAIPLYEKCIQTIRDFECRFEGIDNDDVLPCACVICYMSRRNDMAFPHEVRGLAAGLFVWKHERRRILRNQIRGLRTRALVGEAPEAHYVVENPKTSAKWPPIHDHGDPFTIEKCKKILFDLNALEIDRMVKARKFNMPSINLGDLIEVKYELSRTQQTFATFQGYCVEIRNRGLNSSFTLKNAFDGVGVTQMVPCYSPRLMNVKVMKSVSSAVKMANRVANIAKPITRDYRYRFHLNVRHRFSRRSGVHKPGIRSFESRLKNRIVRLKNSYYQMRLEAGLPAYVWGGAYNLNTRRRSRLVRAETNRRIRIYSMDEERSRREKLRKRRQRSSWGVYKVSSWKYP
;
A
#
# COMPACT_ATOMS: atom_id res chain seq x y z
N MET A 1 -22.02 10.85 58.83
CA MET A 1 -22.94 9.86 59.39
C MET A 1 -23.86 9.47 58.27
N ASP A 2 -23.85 8.18 58.01
CA ASP A 2 -24.99 7.36 57.61
C ASP A 2 -25.44 7.47 56.14
N ASP A 3 -24.88 6.56 55.34
CA ASP A 3 -25.57 5.39 54.75
C ASP A 3 -26.76 5.56 53.79
N GLY A 4 -26.89 4.60 52.86
CA GLY A 4 -28.11 4.38 52.08
C GLY A 4 -27.89 3.82 50.68
N GLU A 5 -27.64 2.52 50.56
CA GLU A 5 -27.49 1.81 49.29
C GLU A 5 -28.83 1.58 48.56
N CYS A 6 -28.76 1.34 47.24
CA CYS A 6 -29.67 0.47 46.44
C CYS A 6 -31.19 0.79 46.36
N SER A 7 -31.92 0.42 45.30
CA SER A 7 -31.57 -0.17 43.99
C SER A 7 -32.70 0.09 42.96
N ASP A 8 -32.43 -0.35 41.73
CA ASP A 8 -33.38 -0.77 40.69
C ASP A 8 -34.23 0.26 39.94
N ALA A 9 -34.40 -0.07 38.65
CA ALA A 9 -34.98 0.78 37.63
C ALA A 9 -36.48 0.48 37.43
N GLU A 10 -37.27 1.53 37.25
CA GLU A 10 -38.58 1.44 36.59
C GLU A 10 -38.60 2.22 35.27
N VAL A 11 -39.49 1.77 34.39
CA VAL A 11 -39.52 1.99 32.94
C VAL A 11 -40.04 3.39 32.57
N ASP A 12 -39.32 4.14 31.72
CA ASP A 12 -39.83 5.38 31.12
C ASP A 12 -40.86 5.09 30.00
N GLU A 13 -42.03 5.72 30.09
CA GLU A 13 -43.23 5.44 29.27
C GLU A 13 -43.15 5.92 27.79
N GLU A 14 -42.02 6.48 27.35
CA GLU A 14 -41.91 7.15 26.05
C GLU A 14 -41.88 6.19 24.84
N GLU A 15 -41.38 4.95 24.98
CA GLU A 15 -41.45 3.98 23.87
C GLU A 15 -42.90 3.52 23.59
N LEU A 16 -43.76 3.47 24.62
CA LEU A 16 -45.13 2.98 24.50
C LEU A 16 -46.02 3.97 23.71
N ASN A 17 -45.76 5.27 23.85
CA ASN A 17 -46.46 6.32 23.10
C ASN A 17 -46.10 6.37 21.61
N SER A 18 -44.98 5.75 21.19
CA SER A 18 -44.60 5.67 19.77
C SER A 18 -45.44 4.67 18.94
N PHE A 19 -46.20 3.80 19.60
CA PHE A 19 -46.89 2.66 18.99
C PHE A 19 -48.32 2.98 18.50
N LEU A 20 -48.96 4.05 18.99
CA LEU A 20 -50.42 4.22 18.95
C LEU A 20 -51.00 5.26 17.97
N MET A 21 -50.20 6.15 17.38
CA MET A 21 -50.67 7.14 16.40
C MET A 21 -49.70 7.27 15.22
N GLY A 22 -50.18 7.01 14.00
CA GLY A 22 -49.36 7.07 12.79
C GLY A 22 -49.77 8.18 11.82
N ASP A 23 -48.78 8.79 11.17
CA ASP A 23 -48.89 9.46 9.87
C ASP A 23 -47.57 9.24 9.10
N VAL A 24 -47.55 8.56 7.95
CA VAL A 24 -47.91 9.10 6.62
C VAL A 24 -46.96 10.24 6.18
N LEU A 25 -45.81 9.87 5.60
CA LEU A 25 -45.26 10.36 4.30
C LEU A 25 -43.78 9.95 4.08
N ALA A 26 -43.55 8.70 3.67
CA ALA A 26 -42.23 8.26 3.17
C ALA A 26 -42.38 7.36 1.93
N GLY A 27 -42.44 7.99 0.75
CA GLY A 27 -42.64 7.29 -0.53
C GLY A 27 -41.43 6.46 -0.98
N SER A 28 -41.57 5.14 -0.92
CA SER A 28 -41.00 4.14 -1.83
C SER A 28 -39.52 4.27 -2.23
N ASN A 29 -38.63 3.72 -1.40
CA ASN A 29 -37.58 2.85 -1.93
C ASN A 29 -38.10 1.41 -1.82
N HIS A 30 -37.98 0.62 -2.89
CA HIS A 30 -38.22 -0.82 -2.81
C HIS A 30 -37.18 -1.44 -1.86
N ARG A 31 -37.58 -1.67 -0.61
CA ARG A 31 -36.85 -2.60 0.26
C ARG A 31 -36.94 -3.96 -0.40
N HIS A 32 -35.80 -4.52 -0.82
CA HIS A 32 -35.64 -5.96 -0.79
C HIS A 32 -36.06 -6.40 0.61
N ARG A 33 -37.10 -7.23 0.73
CA ARG A 33 -37.22 -8.06 1.94
C ARG A 33 -35.92 -8.87 1.99
N PRO A 34 -35.15 -8.81 3.09
CA PRO A 34 -33.95 -9.63 3.18
C PRO A 34 -34.35 -11.08 2.95
N LYS A 35 -33.67 -11.76 2.03
CA LYS A 35 -33.75 -13.22 1.96
C LYS A 35 -33.26 -13.71 3.32
N LEU A 36 -34.09 -14.42 4.07
CA LEU A 36 -33.66 -15.00 5.33
C LEU A 36 -32.42 -15.87 5.08
N SER A 37 -31.37 -15.65 5.88
CA SER A 37 -30.12 -16.40 5.80
C SER A 37 -30.36 -17.90 6.01
N PHE A 38 -29.39 -18.74 5.66
CA PHE A 38 -29.50 -20.18 5.87
C PHE A 38 -29.67 -20.48 7.37
N ALA A 39 -28.77 -19.97 8.22
CA ALA A 39 -28.86 -20.11 9.67
C ALA A 39 -30.11 -19.42 10.24
N ASP A 40 -30.50 -18.25 9.72
CA ASP A 40 -31.67 -17.47 10.16
C ASP A 40 -33.00 -18.23 9.95
N LYS A 41 -33.11 -19.02 8.88
CA LYS A 41 -34.25 -19.95 8.66
C LYS A 41 -34.27 -21.07 9.70
N HIS A 42 -33.11 -21.63 10.04
CA HIS A 42 -32.99 -22.78 10.95
C HIS A 42 -33.14 -22.38 12.42
N ILE A 43 -32.51 -21.29 12.85
CA ILE A 43 -32.70 -20.70 14.18
C ILE A 43 -34.18 -20.34 14.40
N ARG A 44 -34.88 -19.79 13.39
CA ARG A 44 -36.33 -19.55 13.47
C ARG A 44 -37.17 -20.85 13.41
N LYS A 45 -36.63 -21.96 12.90
CA LYS A 45 -37.27 -23.29 12.89
C LYS A 45 -37.17 -23.93 14.28
N LEU A 46 -36.02 -23.81 14.96
CA LEU A 46 -35.84 -24.12 16.39
C LEU A 46 -36.74 -23.22 17.26
N MET A 47 -36.51 -21.91 17.24
CA MET A 47 -37.15 -20.93 18.14
C MET A 47 -38.68 -20.87 18.02
N ARG A 48 -39.27 -21.30 16.91
CA ARG A 48 -40.74 -21.33 16.75
C ARG A 48 -41.43 -22.49 17.48
N ARG A 49 -40.69 -23.44 18.08
CA ARG A 49 -41.27 -24.60 18.77
C ARG A 49 -41.92 -24.27 20.12
N ASN A 50 -41.43 -23.26 20.86
CA ASN A 50 -41.99 -22.89 22.17
C ASN A 50 -43.38 -22.20 22.14
N ARG A 51 -44.09 -22.17 21.00
CA ARG A 51 -45.42 -21.51 20.90
C ARG A 51 -46.45 -22.20 20.00
N ARG A 52 -46.37 -23.53 19.81
CA ARG A 52 -47.44 -24.30 19.17
C ARG A 52 -47.76 -25.59 19.91
N SER A 53 -48.55 -25.44 20.96
CA SER A 53 -49.50 -26.47 21.39
C SER A 53 -50.47 -26.79 20.24
N VAL A 54 -50.69 -28.10 20.05
CA VAL A 54 -51.94 -28.79 19.68
C VAL A 54 -52.80 -28.26 18.50
N THR A 55 -53.19 -29.20 17.64
CA THR A 55 -54.15 -29.13 16.49
C THR A 55 -53.59 -28.86 15.07
N LYS A 56 -54.12 -29.65 14.12
CA LYS A 56 -54.03 -29.54 12.64
C LYS A 56 -52.70 -29.89 11.93
N VAL A 57 -52.33 -31.18 11.92
CA VAL A 57 -51.35 -31.75 10.94
C VAL A 57 -51.92 -32.89 10.08
N ILE A 58 -53.05 -33.51 10.45
CA ILE A 58 -53.62 -34.72 9.81
C ILE A 58 -53.93 -34.58 8.29
N ALA A 59 -54.13 -33.36 7.78
CA ALA A 59 -54.60 -33.15 6.40
C ALA A 59 -53.52 -33.16 5.29
N ALA A 60 -52.23 -33.03 5.61
CA ALA A 60 -51.21 -32.65 4.60
C ALA A 60 -50.45 -33.81 3.94
N GLN A 61 -50.39 -35.01 4.53
CA GLN A 61 -49.48 -36.08 4.09
C GLN A 61 -50.00 -36.97 2.94
N ARG A 62 -51.19 -36.71 2.37
CA ARG A 62 -51.83 -37.64 1.41
C ARG A 62 -51.28 -37.66 -0.03
N LYS A 63 -50.21 -36.91 -0.37
CA LYS A 63 -49.59 -36.94 -1.71
C LYS A 63 -48.06 -36.78 -1.72
N LYS A 64 -47.32 -37.89 -1.63
CA LYS A 64 -46.31 -38.31 -2.63
C LYS A 64 -45.63 -39.66 -2.32
N ARG A 65 -45.58 -40.51 -3.36
CA ARG A 65 -44.62 -41.59 -3.65
C ARG A 65 -44.34 -42.66 -2.57
N LYS A 66 -44.96 -43.83 -2.75
CA LYS A 66 -44.36 -45.11 -2.37
C LYS A 66 -42.97 -45.24 -3.02
N ARG A 67 -41.90 -45.24 -2.24
CA ARG A 67 -40.61 -45.87 -2.58
C ARG A 67 -40.43 -47.05 -1.63
N LYS A 68 -40.09 -48.22 -2.18
CA LYS A 68 -39.80 -49.42 -1.38
C LYS A 68 -38.46 -49.21 -0.68
N THR A 69 -38.44 -49.11 0.64
CA THR A 69 -37.21 -49.33 1.42
C THR A 69 -37.02 -50.83 1.61
N ALA A 70 -35.86 -51.34 1.17
CA ALA A 70 -35.49 -52.73 1.37
C ALA A 70 -34.75 -52.88 2.71
N ALA A 71 -35.50 -53.20 3.75
CA ALA A 71 -34.99 -53.91 4.92
C ALA A 71 -35.93 -55.11 5.13
N HIS A 72 -35.38 -56.28 5.45
CA HIS A 72 -36.20 -57.49 5.56
C HIS A 72 -37.24 -57.34 6.68
N ALA A 73 -38.50 -57.19 6.29
CA ALA A 73 -39.57 -57.78 7.07
C ALA A 73 -39.32 -59.29 7.08
N SER A 74 -38.75 -59.79 8.18
CA SER A 74 -38.95 -61.18 8.56
C SER A 74 -40.46 -61.43 8.48
N LYS A 75 -40.88 -62.50 7.79
CA LYS A 75 -42.31 -62.85 7.72
C LYS A 75 -42.81 -62.97 9.15
N LEU A 76 -43.61 -62.00 9.58
CA LEU A 76 -44.19 -62.03 10.91
C LEU A 76 -45.08 -63.27 10.97
N THR A 77 -45.07 -63.99 12.08
CA THR A 77 -46.05 -65.06 12.24
C THR A 77 -47.44 -64.43 12.32
N PRO A 78 -48.48 -65.02 11.72
CA PRO A 78 -49.82 -64.42 11.70
C PRO A 78 -50.39 -64.19 13.11
N GLN A 79 -49.91 -64.95 14.10
CA GLN A 79 -50.20 -64.73 15.52
C GLN A 79 -49.58 -63.44 16.07
N LEU A 80 -48.36 -63.07 15.64
CA LEU A 80 -47.70 -61.83 16.06
C LEU A 80 -48.24 -60.62 15.31
N GLU A 81 -48.63 -60.77 14.04
CA GLU A 81 -49.38 -59.76 13.29
C GLU A 81 -50.70 -59.43 13.99
N LYS A 82 -51.42 -60.44 14.46
CA LYS A 82 -52.64 -60.24 15.25
C LYS A 82 -52.38 -59.50 16.56
N LEU A 83 -51.38 -59.92 17.35
CA LEU A 83 -51.01 -59.22 18.60
C LEU A 83 -50.58 -57.75 18.36
N MET A 84 -49.91 -57.47 17.23
CA MET A 84 -49.54 -56.11 16.84
C MET A 84 -50.76 -55.29 16.41
N GLN A 85 -51.72 -55.89 15.71
CA GLN A 85 -53.01 -55.26 15.39
C GLN A 85 -53.85 -55.01 16.64
N ASP A 86 -53.90 -55.96 17.58
CA ASP A 86 -54.59 -55.83 18.87
C ASP A 86 -53.96 -54.71 19.73
N ALA A 87 -52.63 -54.58 19.73
CA ALA A 87 -51.95 -53.43 20.36
C ALA A 87 -52.34 -52.09 19.69
N MET A 88 -52.41 -52.06 18.36
CA MET A 88 -52.76 -50.86 17.60
C MET A 88 -54.24 -50.47 17.77
N THR A 89 -55.16 -51.42 17.90
CA THR A 89 -56.57 -51.13 18.19
C THR A 89 -56.76 -50.60 19.61
N GLN A 90 -56.01 -51.12 20.61
CA GLN A 90 -56.04 -50.55 21.97
C GLN A 90 -55.44 -49.14 22.02
N TYR A 91 -54.35 -48.87 21.29
CA TYR A 91 -53.79 -47.51 21.16
C TYR A 91 -54.78 -46.55 20.49
N LEU A 92 -55.42 -46.94 19.39
CA LEU A 92 -56.45 -46.14 18.72
C LEU A 92 -57.73 -45.98 19.55
N GLY A 93 -57.99 -46.91 20.47
CA GLY A 93 -59.08 -46.85 21.45
C GLY A 93 -58.79 -46.01 22.70
N GLY A 94 -57.57 -45.49 22.86
CA GLY A 94 -57.15 -44.71 24.03
C GLY A 94 -56.77 -45.54 25.27
N ASN A 95 -56.72 -46.88 25.16
CA ASN A 95 -56.41 -47.78 26.28
C ASN A 95 -54.89 -48.02 26.36
N PHE A 96 -54.15 -46.99 26.75
CA PHE A 96 -52.69 -46.96 26.64
C PHE A 96 -51.97 -47.98 27.55
N ASP A 97 -52.45 -48.23 28.77
CA ASP A 97 -51.86 -49.22 29.68
C ASP A 97 -51.88 -50.65 29.12
N ASP A 98 -53.00 -51.05 28.50
CA ASP A 98 -53.15 -52.37 27.90
C ASP A 98 -52.38 -52.46 26.58
N ALA A 99 -52.35 -51.38 25.79
CA ALA A 99 -51.46 -51.29 24.63
C ALA A 99 -49.98 -51.48 25.02
N ILE A 100 -49.50 -50.85 26.11
CA ILE A 100 -48.13 -51.03 26.62
C ILE A 100 -47.86 -52.49 27.03
N LYS A 101 -48.81 -53.17 27.70
CA LYS A 101 -48.67 -54.58 28.09
C LYS A 101 -48.48 -55.47 26.86
N ILE A 102 -49.36 -55.32 25.86
CA ILE A 102 -49.32 -56.09 24.60
C ILE A 102 -48.03 -55.77 23.82
N LEU A 103 -47.63 -54.50 23.74
CA LEU A 103 -46.38 -54.11 23.06
C LEU A 103 -45.13 -54.68 23.73
N LYS A 104 -45.08 -54.71 25.07
CA LYS A 104 -43.99 -55.37 25.82
C LYS A 104 -44.00 -56.89 25.65
N GLU A 105 -45.13 -57.51 25.29
CA GLU A 105 -45.16 -58.92 24.85
C GLU A 105 -44.66 -59.12 23.42
N VAL A 106 -45.04 -58.23 22.48
CA VAL A 106 -44.54 -58.28 21.10
C VAL A 106 -43.02 -58.10 21.08
N VAL A 107 -42.46 -57.15 21.85
CA VAL A 107 -41.01 -56.96 22.01
C VAL A 107 -40.32 -58.21 22.57
N ARG A 108 -40.91 -58.88 23.58
CA ARG A 108 -40.37 -60.13 24.14
C ARG A 108 -40.35 -61.28 23.13
N ARG A 109 -41.34 -61.35 22.23
CA ARG A 109 -41.44 -62.41 21.21
C ARG A 109 -40.64 -62.11 19.94
N ALA A 110 -40.41 -60.84 19.60
CA ALA A 110 -39.69 -60.42 18.40
C ALA A 110 -38.88 -59.12 18.65
N PRO A 111 -37.69 -59.20 19.26
CA PRO A 111 -36.87 -58.02 19.58
C PRO A 111 -36.27 -57.31 18.36
N GLY A 112 -36.35 -57.90 17.16
CA GLY A 112 -35.88 -57.29 15.91
C GLY A 112 -36.90 -56.40 15.19
N LEU A 113 -38.15 -56.30 15.67
CA LEU A 113 -39.19 -55.50 15.04
C LEU A 113 -39.16 -54.06 15.56
N HIS A 114 -39.12 -53.06 14.67
CA HIS A 114 -38.98 -51.65 15.07
C HIS A 114 -40.29 -50.98 15.51
N ASP A 115 -41.42 -51.40 14.94
CA ASP A 115 -42.72 -50.77 15.11
C ASP A 115 -43.19 -50.75 16.59
N PRO A 116 -43.03 -51.82 17.39
CA PRO A 116 -43.41 -51.81 18.80
C PRO A 116 -42.63 -50.79 19.62
N PHE A 117 -41.33 -50.64 19.37
CA PHE A 117 -40.50 -49.64 20.04
C PHE A 117 -40.90 -48.21 19.64
N HIS A 118 -41.26 -47.99 18.37
CA HIS A 118 -41.76 -46.69 17.92
C HIS A 118 -43.12 -46.34 18.55
N MET A 119 -44.06 -47.30 18.64
CA MET A 119 -45.36 -47.07 19.28
C MET A 119 -45.25 -46.88 20.80
N LEU A 120 -44.35 -47.61 21.48
CA LEU A 120 -44.02 -47.33 22.88
C LEU A 120 -43.47 -45.91 23.04
N GLY A 121 -42.54 -45.48 22.16
CA GLY A 121 -42.02 -44.10 22.16
C GLY A 121 -43.10 -43.03 21.95
N LEU A 122 -44.08 -43.28 21.09
CA LEU A 122 -45.24 -42.40 20.89
C LEU A 122 -46.11 -42.30 22.15
N ILE A 123 -46.48 -43.44 22.75
CA ILE A 123 -47.31 -43.47 23.97
C ILE A 123 -46.62 -42.72 25.13
N TYR A 124 -45.34 -43.01 25.39
CA TYR A 124 -44.60 -42.31 26.46
C TYR A 124 -44.41 -40.81 26.18
N GLN A 125 -44.31 -40.41 24.91
CA GLN A 125 -44.19 -38.99 24.53
C GLN A 125 -45.50 -38.21 24.59
N GLU A 126 -46.60 -38.76 24.07
CA GLU A 126 -47.85 -38.02 23.86
C GLU A 126 -48.76 -38.04 25.10
N GLU A 127 -48.81 -39.15 25.84
CA GLU A 127 -49.75 -39.34 26.96
C GLU A 127 -49.10 -39.16 28.33
N TYR A 128 -47.92 -39.75 28.55
CA TYR A 128 -47.21 -39.67 29.83
C TYR A 128 -46.28 -38.46 29.95
N GLY A 129 -45.94 -37.81 28.82
CA GLY A 129 -45.00 -36.70 28.77
C GLY A 129 -43.55 -37.04 29.16
N ASP A 130 -43.22 -38.33 29.34
CA ASP A 130 -41.89 -38.79 29.73
C ASP A 130 -40.97 -38.86 28.51
N LEU A 131 -40.35 -37.72 28.22
CA LEU A 131 -39.41 -37.54 27.12
C LEU A 131 -38.17 -38.44 27.26
N VAL A 132 -37.77 -38.83 28.48
CA VAL A 132 -36.54 -39.61 28.70
C VAL A 132 -36.76 -41.07 28.30
N THR A 133 -37.82 -41.72 28.79
CA THR A 133 -38.12 -43.10 28.38
C THR A 133 -38.58 -43.18 26.92
N ALA A 134 -39.35 -42.20 26.44
CA ALA A 134 -39.71 -42.10 25.03
C ALA A 134 -38.48 -42.03 24.12
N THR A 135 -37.51 -41.16 24.43
CA THR A 135 -36.25 -41.04 23.66
C THR A 135 -35.44 -42.34 23.68
N GLY A 136 -35.44 -43.07 24.81
CA GLY A 136 -34.85 -44.41 24.91
C GLY A 136 -35.50 -45.44 23.96
N TYR A 137 -36.84 -45.51 23.95
CA TYR A 137 -37.57 -46.41 23.05
C TYR A 137 -37.41 -46.04 21.58
N TYR A 138 -37.41 -44.74 21.23
CA TYR A 138 -37.13 -44.29 19.87
C TYR A 138 -35.69 -44.61 19.44
N LEU A 139 -34.70 -44.49 20.33
CA LEU A 139 -33.31 -44.86 20.04
C LEU A 139 -33.17 -46.35 19.69
N LEU A 140 -33.87 -47.23 20.41
CA LEU A 140 -33.95 -48.66 20.08
C LEU A 140 -34.57 -48.88 18.68
N ALA A 141 -35.69 -48.21 18.38
CA ALA A 141 -36.33 -48.29 17.06
C ALA A 141 -35.39 -47.80 15.92
N ALA A 142 -34.65 -46.71 16.13
CA ALA A 142 -33.74 -46.13 15.14
C ALA A 142 -32.47 -46.98 14.91
N HIS A 143 -32.02 -47.72 15.93
CA HIS A 143 -30.95 -48.70 15.79
C HIS A 143 -31.33 -49.92 14.93
N LEU A 144 -32.62 -50.31 14.96
CA LEU A 144 -33.18 -51.37 14.12
C LEU A 144 -33.38 -50.89 12.67
N VAL A 145 -33.81 -49.65 12.45
CA VAL A 145 -33.97 -49.03 11.11
C VAL A 145 -33.01 -47.85 10.93
N GLN A 146 -31.74 -48.19 10.67
CA GLN A 146 -30.66 -47.21 10.49
C GLN A 146 -30.80 -46.30 9.25
N THR A 147 -31.76 -46.60 8.37
CA THR A 147 -32.07 -45.83 7.15
C THR A 147 -33.10 -44.70 7.37
N ASP A 148 -33.75 -44.64 8.54
CA ASP A 148 -34.69 -43.57 8.87
C ASP A 148 -33.98 -42.37 9.52
N LEU A 149 -33.42 -41.53 8.68
CA LEU A 149 -32.73 -40.29 9.08
C LEU A 149 -33.66 -39.29 9.78
N GLU A 150 -34.97 -39.32 9.53
CA GLU A 150 -35.91 -38.38 10.14
C GLU A 150 -36.21 -38.78 11.60
N LEU A 151 -36.30 -40.08 11.88
CA LEU A 151 -36.35 -40.59 13.25
C LEU A 151 -35.08 -40.25 14.03
N TRP A 152 -33.89 -40.48 13.46
CA TRP A 152 -32.62 -40.07 14.09
C TRP A 152 -32.55 -38.56 14.35
N ARG A 153 -33.07 -37.73 13.43
CA ARG A 153 -33.14 -36.27 13.58
C ARG A 153 -34.07 -35.87 14.72
N ARG A 154 -35.27 -36.48 14.82
CA ARG A 154 -36.24 -36.28 15.90
C ARG A 154 -35.67 -36.66 17.26
N ILE A 155 -34.92 -37.77 17.35
CA ILE A 155 -34.25 -38.21 18.59
C ILE A 155 -33.16 -37.21 18.99
N GLY A 156 -32.37 -36.70 18.03
CA GLY A 156 -31.36 -35.68 18.29
C GLY A 156 -31.96 -34.39 18.86
N GLU A 157 -33.08 -33.92 18.29
CA GLU A 157 -33.84 -32.77 18.79
C GLU A 157 -34.36 -33.02 20.22
N MET A 158 -35.04 -34.14 20.47
CA MET A 158 -35.55 -34.47 21.81
C MET A 158 -34.42 -34.64 22.84
N SER A 159 -33.27 -35.20 22.44
CA SER A 159 -32.10 -35.32 23.33
C SER A 159 -31.49 -33.96 23.68
N GLN A 160 -31.53 -32.99 22.75
CA GLN A 160 -31.10 -31.62 23.00
C GLN A 160 -32.09 -30.89 23.92
N ASP A 161 -33.40 -31.06 23.71
CA ASP A 161 -34.46 -30.50 24.57
C ASP A 161 -34.38 -31.04 26.02
N ILE A 162 -33.93 -32.30 26.20
CA ILE A 162 -33.66 -32.93 27.51
C ILE A 162 -32.34 -32.42 28.15
N GLY A 163 -31.44 -31.80 27.37
CA GLY A 163 -30.10 -31.43 27.81
C GLY A 163 -29.05 -32.56 27.71
N ASN A 164 -29.40 -33.72 27.16
CA ASN A 164 -28.50 -34.85 26.93
C ASN A 164 -27.67 -34.65 25.65
N ILE A 165 -26.79 -33.65 25.67
CA ILE A 165 -26.02 -33.19 24.50
C ILE A 165 -25.20 -34.32 23.84
N ASP A 166 -24.61 -35.24 24.61
CA ASP A 166 -23.83 -36.35 24.05
C ASP A 166 -24.68 -37.36 23.24
N GLN A 167 -25.93 -37.59 23.67
CA GLN A 167 -26.88 -38.40 22.92
C GLN A 167 -27.35 -37.67 21.65
N ALA A 168 -27.57 -36.35 21.73
CA ALA A 168 -27.87 -35.53 20.57
C ALA A 168 -26.73 -35.55 19.53
N ILE A 169 -25.47 -35.37 19.97
CA ILE A 169 -24.27 -35.49 19.14
C ILE A 169 -24.19 -36.86 18.45
N TYR A 170 -24.51 -37.95 19.15
CA TYR A 170 -24.55 -39.29 18.57
C TYR A 170 -25.60 -39.40 17.46
N CYS A 171 -26.82 -38.93 17.71
CA CYS A 171 -27.93 -39.01 16.76
C CYS A 171 -27.69 -38.14 15.52
N PHE A 172 -27.21 -36.90 15.69
CA PHE A 172 -26.88 -36.03 14.55
C PHE A 172 -25.68 -36.54 13.74
N LYS A 173 -24.71 -37.24 14.35
CA LYS A 173 -23.62 -37.94 13.62
C LYS A 173 -24.14 -39.03 12.69
N LYS A 174 -25.23 -39.72 13.04
CA LYS A 174 -25.90 -40.70 12.16
C LYS A 174 -26.64 -40.03 10.99
N CYS A 175 -27.10 -38.79 11.18
CA CYS A 175 -27.88 -38.03 10.20
C CYS A 175 -27.06 -37.27 9.13
N LEU A 176 -25.72 -37.32 9.17
CA LEU A 176 -24.86 -36.41 8.38
C LEU A 176 -24.97 -36.56 6.86
N LYS A 177 -25.45 -37.70 6.36
CA LYS A 177 -25.72 -37.93 4.94
C LYS A 177 -27.20 -38.22 4.75
N THR A 178 -27.77 -37.68 3.69
CA THR A 178 -29.11 -38.03 3.19
C THR A 178 -29.10 -39.43 2.56
N ASN A 179 -30.29 -40.01 2.36
CA ASN A 179 -30.43 -41.32 1.72
C ASN A 179 -29.98 -41.35 0.25
N ASP A 180 -29.87 -40.19 -0.40
CA ASP A 180 -29.31 -40.02 -1.75
C ASP A 180 -27.78 -39.74 -1.72
N GLY A 181 -27.15 -39.72 -0.53
CA GLY A 181 -25.70 -39.60 -0.32
C GLY A 181 -25.17 -38.17 -0.11
N GLU A 182 -25.98 -37.15 -0.37
CA GLU A 182 -25.65 -35.73 -0.19
C GLU A 182 -25.52 -35.35 1.30
N PRO A 183 -24.65 -34.39 1.67
CA PRO A 183 -24.49 -33.95 3.06
C PRO A 183 -25.75 -33.24 3.59
N ASN A 184 -26.18 -33.61 4.80
CA ASN A 184 -27.38 -33.06 5.42
C ASN A 184 -27.07 -31.75 6.17
N GLU A 185 -27.25 -30.61 5.51
CA GLU A 185 -26.96 -29.28 6.05
C GLU A 185 -27.66 -29.01 7.40
N GLU A 186 -28.92 -29.46 7.58
CA GLU A 186 -29.65 -29.25 8.84
C GLU A 186 -28.99 -30.00 10.01
N ALA A 187 -28.60 -31.26 9.80
CA ALA A 187 -27.92 -32.07 10.82
C ALA A 187 -26.50 -31.57 11.11
N HIS A 188 -25.79 -31.07 10.10
CA HIS A 188 -24.48 -30.44 10.28
C HIS A 188 -24.58 -29.17 11.15
N PHE A 189 -25.63 -28.36 10.99
CA PHE A 189 -25.85 -27.15 11.79
C PHE A 189 -26.25 -27.50 13.24
N ALA A 190 -27.20 -28.43 13.43
CA ALA A 190 -27.59 -28.89 14.77
C ALA A 190 -26.39 -29.48 15.53
N LEU A 191 -25.59 -30.33 14.88
CA LEU A 191 -24.37 -30.89 15.46
C LEU A 191 -23.34 -29.81 15.85
N ALA A 192 -23.21 -28.75 15.05
CA ALA A 192 -22.34 -27.62 15.39
C ALA A 192 -22.81 -26.90 16.66
N MET A 193 -24.11 -26.68 16.81
CA MET A 193 -24.69 -26.06 18.01
C MET A 193 -24.47 -26.94 19.26
N CYS A 194 -24.70 -28.25 19.18
CA CYS A 194 -24.41 -29.17 20.29
C CYS A 194 -22.93 -29.17 20.70
N TYR A 195 -22.00 -29.01 19.74
CA TYR A 195 -20.58 -28.86 20.07
C TYR A 195 -20.26 -27.52 20.76
N LEU A 196 -20.95 -26.43 20.41
CA LEU A 196 -20.82 -25.14 21.10
C LEU A 196 -21.41 -25.17 22.51
N GLU A 197 -22.57 -25.81 22.69
CA GLU A 197 -23.18 -26.04 24.01
C GLU A 197 -22.25 -26.87 24.93
N LYS A 198 -21.52 -27.84 24.35
CA LYS A 198 -20.49 -28.63 25.05
C LYS A 198 -19.12 -27.91 25.19
N GLN A 199 -18.97 -26.68 24.68
CA GLN A 199 -17.71 -25.93 24.62
C GLN A 199 -16.56 -26.60 23.82
N ASP A 200 -16.87 -27.61 22.99
CA ASP A 200 -15.91 -28.25 22.08
C ASP A 200 -15.78 -27.42 20.79
N HIS A 201 -15.10 -26.28 20.91
CA HIS A 201 -14.89 -25.36 19.80
C HIS A 201 -14.13 -26.00 18.62
N HIS A 202 -13.22 -26.94 18.88
CA HIS A 202 -12.44 -27.61 17.84
C HIS A 202 -13.31 -28.43 16.86
N ASN A 203 -14.30 -29.17 17.37
CA ASN A 203 -15.22 -29.91 16.51
C ASN A 203 -16.35 -29.02 15.97
N ALA A 204 -16.76 -27.98 16.70
CA ALA A 204 -17.68 -26.95 16.18
C ALA A 204 -17.10 -26.25 14.93
N ILE A 205 -15.85 -25.78 14.97
CA ILE A 205 -15.16 -25.12 13.85
C ILE A 205 -15.20 -25.98 12.59
N LYS A 206 -14.90 -27.29 12.67
CA LYS A 206 -14.93 -28.20 11.52
C LYS A 206 -16.31 -28.28 10.85
N ARG A 207 -17.39 -28.20 11.64
CA ARG A 207 -18.77 -28.26 11.11
C ARG A 207 -19.24 -26.90 10.59
N LEU A 208 -18.92 -25.82 11.29
CA LEU A 208 -19.21 -24.45 10.86
C LEU A 208 -18.43 -24.07 9.58
N HIS A 209 -17.16 -24.48 9.45
CA HIS A 209 -16.34 -24.21 8.26
C HIS A 209 -16.91 -24.92 7.03
N PHE A 210 -17.29 -26.19 7.17
CA PHE A 210 -17.98 -26.94 6.11
C PHE A 210 -19.29 -26.27 5.67
N LEU A 211 -20.12 -25.81 6.61
CA LEU A 211 -21.35 -25.07 6.30
C LEU A 211 -21.06 -23.70 5.65
N TYR A 212 -19.96 -23.06 6.03
CA TYR A 212 -19.53 -21.79 5.47
C TYR A 212 -18.94 -21.92 4.06
N GLU A 213 -18.28 -23.03 3.72
CA GLU A 213 -17.89 -23.33 2.33
C GLU A 213 -19.10 -23.45 1.41
N LEU A 214 -20.21 -24.03 1.90
CA LEU A 214 -21.48 -24.14 1.19
C LEU A 214 -22.26 -22.81 1.14
N HIS A 215 -22.35 -22.10 2.28
CA HIS A 215 -23.10 -20.85 2.44
C HIS A 215 -22.19 -19.67 2.88
N PRO A 216 -21.25 -19.24 2.02
CA PRO A 216 -20.18 -18.29 2.37
C PRO A 216 -20.64 -16.83 2.50
N ASP A 217 -21.90 -16.54 2.17
CA ASP A 217 -22.50 -15.21 2.31
C ASP A 217 -23.24 -15.05 3.67
N ASP A 218 -23.36 -16.12 4.47
CA ASP A 218 -24.13 -16.11 5.73
C ASP A 218 -23.36 -15.45 6.89
N ALA A 219 -23.81 -14.26 7.28
CA ALA A 219 -23.24 -13.49 8.39
C ALA A 219 -23.31 -14.20 9.75
N LEU A 220 -24.30 -15.07 9.97
CA LEU A 220 -24.48 -15.77 11.25
C LEU A 220 -23.46 -16.90 11.40
N LEU A 221 -23.26 -17.70 10.34
CA LEU A 221 -22.21 -18.73 10.31
C LEU A 221 -20.83 -18.09 10.48
N LEU A 222 -20.57 -16.96 9.80
CA LEU A 222 -19.34 -16.19 9.97
C LEU A 222 -19.13 -15.78 11.44
N ASN A 223 -20.15 -15.25 12.11
CA ASN A 223 -20.01 -14.75 13.47
C ASN A 223 -19.76 -15.88 14.50
N GLU A 224 -20.48 -17.00 14.44
CA GLU A 224 -20.26 -18.12 15.38
C GLU A 224 -18.92 -18.84 15.13
N LEU A 225 -18.52 -18.97 13.86
CA LEU A 225 -17.20 -19.47 13.50
C LEU A 225 -16.10 -18.51 13.95
N SER A 226 -16.30 -17.20 13.78
CA SER A 226 -15.34 -16.18 14.25
C SER A 226 -15.15 -16.22 15.76
N LYS A 227 -16.23 -16.30 16.54
CA LYS A 227 -16.16 -16.47 18.01
C LYS A 227 -15.37 -17.72 18.37
N SER A 228 -15.69 -18.86 17.75
CA SER A 228 -15.04 -20.14 18.04
C SER A 228 -13.54 -20.11 17.73
N LEU A 229 -13.15 -19.50 16.62
CA LEU A 229 -11.73 -19.32 16.25
C LEU A 229 -10.99 -18.37 17.18
N VAL A 230 -11.64 -17.29 17.65
CA VAL A 230 -11.06 -16.38 18.66
C VAL A 230 -10.82 -17.11 19.99
N VAL A 231 -11.74 -17.98 20.43
CA VAL A 231 -11.56 -18.78 21.66
C VAL A 231 -10.43 -19.81 21.51
N VAL A 232 -10.29 -20.44 20.35
CA VAL A 232 -9.17 -21.37 20.06
C VAL A 232 -7.84 -20.63 19.84
N GLY A 233 -7.88 -19.33 19.50
CA GLY A 233 -6.70 -18.50 19.25
C GLY A 233 -6.12 -18.63 17.83
N ASP A 234 -6.79 -19.37 16.92
CA ASP A 234 -6.36 -19.53 15.53
C ASP A 234 -6.73 -18.28 14.71
N LYS A 235 -5.76 -17.37 14.64
CA LYS A 235 -5.86 -16.09 13.93
C LYS A 235 -5.69 -16.24 12.41
N GLU A 236 -5.03 -17.29 11.93
CA GLU A 236 -4.72 -17.44 10.49
C GLU A 236 -5.95 -17.92 9.71
N THR A 237 -6.65 -18.94 10.22
CA THR A 237 -7.92 -19.37 9.59
C THR A 237 -9.02 -18.32 9.77
N LEU A 238 -9.05 -17.61 10.90
CA LEU A 238 -9.97 -16.49 11.11
C LEU A 238 -9.79 -15.39 10.05
N LEU A 239 -8.54 -15.03 9.76
CA LEU A 239 -8.20 -14.07 8.72
C LEU A 239 -8.65 -14.55 7.34
N SER A 240 -8.38 -15.80 6.97
CA SER A 240 -8.73 -16.34 5.64
C SER A 240 -10.25 -16.35 5.41
N VAL A 241 -11.03 -16.70 6.44
CA VAL A 241 -12.50 -16.70 6.40
C VAL A 241 -13.06 -15.27 6.28
N LEU A 242 -12.54 -14.31 7.05
CA LEU A 242 -12.94 -12.89 6.96
C LEU A 242 -12.63 -12.28 5.59
N LEU A 243 -11.47 -12.59 5.01
CA LEU A 243 -11.09 -12.16 3.66
C LEU A 243 -11.98 -12.79 2.59
N MET A 244 -12.33 -14.08 2.73
CA MET A 244 -13.27 -14.76 1.84
C MET A 244 -14.68 -14.13 1.90
N TYR A 245 -15.15 -13.79 3.11
CA TYR A 245 -16.44 -13.12 3.30
C TYR A 245 -16.46 -11.78 2.58
N TYR A 246 -15.47 -10.95 2.87
CA TYR A 246 -15.33 -9.63 2.27
C TYR A 246 -15.28 -9.69 0.73
N GLY A 247 -14.59 -10.69 0.17
CA GLY A 247 -14.51 -10.91 -1.27
C GLY A 247 -15.86 -11.16 -1.96
N LYS A 248 -16.86 -11.68 -1.22
CA LYS A 248 -18.21 -11.97 -1.76
C LYS A 248 -19.24 -10.90 -1.40
N THR A 249 -19.26 -10.44 -0.15
CA THR A 249 -20.29 -9.51 0.36
C THR A 249 -19.87 -8.04 0.26
N GLY A 250 -18.57 -7.75 0.25
CA GLY A 250 -18.03 -6.38 0.35
C GLY A 250 -18.22 -5.73 1.72
N ASP A 251 -18.57 -6.50 2.76
CA ASP A 251 -18.89 -5.97 4.09
C ASP A 251 -17.70 -5.29 4.78
N LEU A 252 -17.90 -4.04 5.19
CA LEU A 252 -16.88 -3.24 5.88
C LEU A 252 -16.57 -3.75 7.29
N ASP A 253 -17.51 -4.39 7.99
CA ASP A 253 -17.27 -4.83 9.37
C ASP A 253 -16.41 -6.11 9.43
N ALA A 254 -16.55 -7.01 8.46
CA ALA A 254 -15.57 -8.06 8.21
C ALA A 254 -14.19 -7.48 7.82
N ALA A 255 -14.13 -6.47 6.95
CA ALA A 255 -12.87 -5.84 6.55
C ALA A 255 -12.14 -5.13 7.70
N LYS A 256 -12.87 -4.48 8.62
CA LYS A 256 -12.31 -3.90 9.86
C LYS A 256 -11.65 -4.98 10.72
N ARG A 257 -12.35 -6.10 10.97
CA ARG A 257 -11.84 -7.25 11.74
C ARG A 257 -10.59 -7.84 11.09
N ALA A 258 -10.60 -8.05 9.77
CA ALA A 258 -9.43 -8.57 9.04
C ALA A 258 -8.19 -7.67 9.19
N CYS A 259 -8.35 -6.34 9.14
CA CYS A 259 -7.23 -5.39 9.34
C CYS A 259 -6.62 -5.49 10.74
N GLN A 260 -7.45 -5.67 11.78
CA GLN A 260 -6.98 -5.86 13.16
C GLN A 260 -6.21 -7.19 13.30
N ILE A 261 -6.71 -8.27 12.70
CA ILE A 261 -6.03 -9.57 12.74
C ILE A 261 -4.68 -9.53 12.02
N HIS A 262 -4.58 -8.94 10.82
CA HIS A 262 -3.30 -8.76 10.12
C HIS A 262 -2.25 -8.02 10.98
N ILE A 263 -2.65 -6.99 11.75
CA ILE A 263 -1.74 -6.29 12.66
C ILE A 263 -1.31 -7.21 13.80
N SER A 264 -2.24 -7.98 14.38
CA SER A 264 -1.93 -8.94 15.44
C SER A 264 -1.02 -10.10 14.98
N LEU A 265 -0.95 -10.35 13.68
CA LEU A 265 -0.05 -11.31 13.01
C LEU A 265 1.23 -10.64 12.45
N CYS A 266 1.42 -9.33 12.68
CA CYS A 266 2.53 -8.53 12.13
C CYS A 266 2.63 -8.51 10.58
N GLN A 267 1.54 -8.84 9.87
CA GLN A 267 1.45 -8.87 8.40
C GLN A 267 1.20 -7.47 7.82
N TYR A 268 2.13 -6.55 8.07
CA TYR A 268 1.93 -5.13 7.78
C TYR A 268 1.81 -4.81 6.28
N GLU A 269 2.62 -5.42 5.41
CA GLU A 269 2.56 -5.18 3.96
C GLU A 269 1.25 -5.68 3.34
N GLU A 270 0.74 -6.81 3.82
CA GLU A 270 -0.53 -7.40 3.37
C GLU A 270 -1.71 -6.54 3.81
N CYS A 271 -1.73 -6.06 5.06
CA CYS A 271 -2.72 -5.11 5.56
C CYS A 271 -2.76 -3.82 4.71
N ILE A 272 -1.60 -3.26 4.36
CA ILE A 272 -1.48 -2.07 3.50
C ILE A 272 -2.09 -2.33 2.11
N ASN A 273 -1.81 -3.49 1.53
CA ASN A 273 -2.33 -3.87 0.22
C ASN A 273 -3.84 -4.13 0.28
N PHE A 274 -4.34 -4.80 1.31
CA PHE A 274 -5.77 -5.04 1.55
C PHE A 274 -6.55 -3.73 1.71
N VAL A 275 -6.09 -2.80 2.56
CA VAL A 275 -6.78 -1.51 2.72
C VAL A 275 -6.80 -0.71 1.40
N LYS A 276 -5.75 -0.81 0.57
CA LYS A 276 -5.73 -0.21 -0.77
C LYS A 276 -6.71 -0.88 -1.73
N THR A 277 -6.88 -2.20 -1.71
CA THR A 277 -7.89 -2.88 -2.54
C THR A 277 -9.29 -2.50 -2.10
N VAL A 278 -9.59 -2.48 -0.79
CA VAL A 278 -10.88 -1.99 -0.25
C VAL A 278 -11.19 -0.56 -0.73
N ALA A 279 -10.23 0.36 -0.62
CA ALA A 279 -10.39 1.74 -1.11
C ALA A 279 -10.71 1.80 -2.61
N SER A 280 -10.03 0.98 -3.41
CA SER A 280 -10.23 0.92 -4.86
C SER A 280 -11.60 0.32 -5.24
N ASN A 281 -12.04 -0.73 -4.54
CA ASN A 281 -13.33 -1.39 -4.75
C ASN A 281 -14.49 -0.42 -4.46
N GLN A 282 -14.41 0.33 -3.36
CA GLN A 282 -15.42 1.33 -3.01
C GLN A 282 -15.29 2.66 -3.79
N LYS A 283 -14.18 2.87 -4.51
CA LYS A 283 -13.83 4.11 -5.23
C LYS A 283 -13.75 5.33 -4.29
N ILE A 284 -13.28 5.11 -3.06
CA ILE A 284 -13.13 6.12 -2.02
C ILE A 284 -11.62 6.40 -1.82
N LYS A 285 -11.25 7.63 -1.46
CA LYS A 285 -9.86 7.95 -1.06
C LYS A 285 -9.54 7.33 0.30
N LEU A 286 -8.31 6.86 0.53
CA LEU A 286 -7.93 6.24 1.81
C LEU A 286 -8.30 7.11 3.03
N SER A 287 -8.08 8.42 2.98
CA SER A 287 -8.45 9.37 4.05
C SER A 287 -9.95 9.53 4.35
N LYS A 288 -10.82 8.77 3.67
CA LYS A 288 -12.28 8.70 3.91
C LYS A 288 -12.78 7.28 4.24
N LEU A 289 -11.88 6.33 4.45
CA LEU A 289 -12.21 5.01 4.98
C LEU A 289 -12.66 5.12 6.45
N PRO A 290 -13.33 4.08 7.01
CA PRO A 290 -13.63 4.00 8.43
C PRO A 290 -12.36 4.20 9.29
N ILE A 291 -12.48 4.97 10.39
CA ILE A 291 -11.34 5.39 11.21
C ILE A 291 -10.51 4.19 11.71
N SER A 292 -11.15 3.09 12.10
CA SER A 292 -10.44 1.87 12.55
C SER A 292 -9.57 1.22 11.45
N MET A 293 -10.03 1.22 10.19
CA MET A 293 -9.22 0.76 9.06
C MET A 293 -8.09 1.75 8.72
N LEU A 294 -8.36 3.05 8.86
CA LEU A 294 -7.36 4.10 8.64
C LEU A 294 -6.24 4.04 9.69
N VAL A 295 -6.60 3.85 10.96
CA VAL A 295 -5.68 3.59 12.08
C VAL A 295 -4.85 2.34 11.76
N SER A 296 -5.50 1.23 11.40
CA SER A 296 -4.81 -0.02 11.05
C SER A 296 -3.79 0.18 9.92
N TYR A 297 -4.18 0.89 8.85
CA TYR A 297 -3.30 1.26 7.76
C TYR A 297 -2.13 2.14 8.20
N THR A 298 -2.37 3.16 9.04
CA THR A 298 -1.29 4.03 9.53
C THR A 298 -0.29 3.30 10.41
N VAL A 299 -0.75 2.42 11.29
CA VAL A 299 0.11 1.56 12.13
C VAL A 299 0.97 0.66 11.24
N ALA A 300 0.37 -0.06 10.30
CA ALA A 300 1.10 -0.93 9.37
C ALA A 300 2.12 -0.15 8.50
N ALA A 301 1.75 1.04 8.02
CA ALA A 301 2.65 1.91 7.27
C ALA A 301 3.85 2.37 8.10
N LEU A 302 3.62 2.77 9.36
CA LEU A 302 4.67 3.20 10.28
C LEU A 302 5.67 2.08 10.64
N TYR A 303 5.24 0.82 10.64
CA TYR A 303 6.15 -0.33 10.80
C TYR A 303 6.90 -0.71 9.51
N THR A 304 6.43 -0.31 8.32
CA THR A 304 7.00 -0.66 7.00
C THR A 304 7.80 0.49 6.33
N ASP A 305 8.37 1.39 7.12
CA ASP A 305 9.16 2.55 6.68
C ASP A 305 8.41 3.62 5.87
N ALA A 306 7.08 3.56 5.77
CA ALA A 306 6.25 4.62 5.22
C ALA A 306 5.75 5.60 6.31
N TYR A 307 5.69 6.91 6.00
CA TYR A 307 5.15 7.92 6.92
C TYR A 307 3.87 8.58 6.36
N PRO A 308 2.67 8.09 6.75
CA PRO A 308 1.39 8.43 6.11
C PRO A 308 0.81 9.76 6.65
N LYS A 309 1.29 10.89 6.11
CA LYS A 309 0.93 12.23 6.60
C LYS A 309 -0.56 12.57 6.44
N GLU A 310 -1.13 12.31 5.27
CA GLU A 310 -2.53 12.68 4.98
C GLU A 310 -3.52 11.88 5.83
N GLU A 311 -3.17 10.63 6.14
CA GLU A 311 -3.96 9.71 6.95
C GLU A 311 -3.81 10.01 8.45
N LEU A 312 -2.60 10.31 8.94
CA LEU A 312 -2.39 10.78 10.31
C LEU A 312 -3.12 12.11 10.58
N ASP A 313 -3.05 13.07 9.64
CA ASP A 313 -3.82 14.31 9.73
C ASP A 313 -5.34 14.03 9.74
N ALA A 314 -5.83 13.08 8.93
CA ALA A 314 -7.24 12.71 8.89
C ALA A 314 -7.74 12.07 10.20
N ILE A 315 -6.93 11.21 10.84
CA ILE A 315 -7.23 10.69 12.19
C ILE A 315 -7.18 11.83 13.22
N TRP A 316 -6.22 12.75 13.12
CA TRP A 316 -6.08 13.87 14.05
C TRP A 316 -7.25 14.87 13.97
N PHE A 317 -7.84 15.09 12.80
CA PHE A 317 -9.00 15.99 12.64
C PHE A 317 -10.37 15.30 12.69
N ALA A 318 -10.41 13.99 12.98
CA ALA A 318 -11.68 13.29 13.19
C ALA A 318 -12.31 13.65 14.55
N GLU A 319 -13.60 13.94 14.52
CA GLU A 319 -14.46 14.06 15.69
C GLU A 319 -14.80 12.62 16.19
N GLN A 320 -14.68 12.38 17.50
CA GLN A 320 -14.92 11.08 18.15
C GLN A 320 -14.01 9.92 17.67
N VAL A 321 -12.74 9.93 18.09
CA VAL A 321 -11.82 8.78 17.97
C VAL A 321 -11.68 8.10 19.32
N GLU A 322 -11.85 6.78 19.39
CA GLU A 322 -11.66 6.01 20.63
C GLU A 322 -10.22 6.13 21.17
N PRO A 323 -10.00 6.30 22.49
CA PRO A 323 -8.67 6.44 23.07
C PRO A 323 -7.73 5.28 22.72
N ASN A 324 -8.23 4.04 22.74
CA ASN A 324 -7.53 2.83 22.27
C ASN A 324 -6.82 3.04 20.92
N MET A 325 -7.52 3.61 19.94
CA MET A 325 -6.99 3.82 18.60
C MET A 325 -5.90 4.90 18.57
N ILE A 326 -6.05 5.94 19.39
CA ILE A 326 -5.04 7.01 19.54
C ILE A 326 -3.75 6.43 20.13
N TYR A 327 -3.86 5.59 21.16
CA TYR A 327 -2.72 4.93 21.79
C TYR A 327 -2.02 3.93 20.85
N CYS A 328 -2.75 3.18 20.02
CA CYS A 328 -2.15 2.34 18.97
C CYS A 328 -1.31 3.15 17.97
N VAL A 329 -1.79 4.32 17.54
CA VAL A 329 -1.01 5.22 16.66
C VAL A 329 0.20 5.80 17.39
N ALA A 330 0.02 6.20 18.66
CA ALA A 330 1.11 6.72 19.49
C ALA A 330 2.26 5.70 19.62
N MET A 331 1.95 4.42 19.93
CA MET A 331 2.93 3.33 20.01
C MET A 331 3.73 3.15 18.71
N ALA A 332 3.05 3.11 17.56
CA ALA A 332 3.73 2.99 16.26
C ALA A 332 4.65 4.20 15.95
N LEU A 333 4.37 5.37 16.53
CA LEU A 333 5.21 6.56 16.41
C LEU A 333 6.41 6.60 17.37
N VAL A 334 6.38 5.89 18.53
CA VAL A 334 7.47 5.90 19.53
C VAL A 334 8.80 5.53 18.90
N ASN A 335 8.81 4.48 18.07
CA ASN A 335 10.00 3.96 17.39
C ASN A 335 10.59 4.92 16.33
N ARG A 336 9.85 5.96 15.91
CA ARG A 336 10.33 6.94 14.91
C ARG A 336 10.60 8.31 15.52
N CYS A 337 9.67 8.85 16.31
CA CYS A 337 9.68 10.23 16.78
C CYS A 337 8.93 10.36 18.12
N GLN A 338 9.64 10.21 19.23
CA GLN A 338 9.09 10.32 20.60
C GLN A 338 8.34 11.64 20.85
N GLU A 339 8.83 12.78 20.34
CA GLU A 339 8.12 14.07 20.45
C GLU A 339 6.72 14.05 19.82
N THR A 340 6.55 13.32 18.71
CA THR A 340 5.24 13.18 18.08
C THR A 340 4.39 12.16 18.83
N ALA A 341 4.96 11.02 19.23
CA ALA A 341 4.25 10.02 20.02
C ALA A 341 3.66 10.61 21.30
N LEU A 342 4.42 11.43 22.03
CA LEU A 342 3.96 12.11 23.24
C LEU A 342 2.76 13.04 22.99
N LYS A 343 2.71 13.74 21.84
CA LYS A 343 1.55 14.57 21.46
C LYS A 343 0.30 13.73 21.16
N TRP A 344 0.46 12.50 20.68
CA TRP A 344 -0.65 11.56 20.51
C TRP A 344 -1.09 10.96 21.85
N PHE A 345 -0.15 10.57 22.73
CA PHE A 345 -0.47 10.13 24.10
C PHE A 345 -1.24 11.21 24.89
N LYS A 346 -0.74 12.47 24.92
CA LYS A 346 -1.41 13.61 25.57
C LYS A 346 -2.76 14.02 24.95
N ARG A 347 -3.11 13.50 23.76
CA ARG A 347 -4.43 13.67 23.15
C ARG A 347 -5.40 12.57 23.60
N GLY A 348 -4.92 11.35 23.75
CA GLY A 348 -5.73 10.19 24.12
C GLY A 348 -6.04 10.14 25.63
N TYR A 349 -5.15 10.70 26.44
CA TYR A 349 -5.20 10.66 27.91
C TYR A 349 -5.75 11.97 28.50
N ASP A 350 -6.80 11.86 29.31
CA ASP A 350 -7.28 12.91 30.22
C ASP A 350 -7.22 12.37 31.65
N GLU A 351 -6.73 13.17 32.59
CA GLU A 351 -6.58 12.73 33.98
C GLU A 351 -7.92 12.50 34.69
N ASN A 352 -9.00 13.12 34.20
CA ASN A 352 -10.32 13.10 34.82
C ASN A 352 -11.31 12.12 34.15
N ASP A 353 -11.01 11.60 32.96
CA ASP A 353 -11.89 10.64 32.26
C ASP A 353 -11.40 9.20 32.43
N THR A 354 -12.13 8.42 33.23
CA THR A 354 -11.87 6.99 33.47
C THR A 354 -11.78 6.19 32.19
N LYS A 355 -12.58 6.52 31.16
CA LYS A 355 -12.56 5.81 29.87
C LYS A 355 -11.23 5.92 29.15
N THR A 356 -10.49 7.01 29.34
CA THR A 356 -9.16 7.18 28.74
C THR A 356 -8.06 6.42 29.49
N ILE A 357 -8.26 6.21 30.80
CA ILE A 357 -7.35 5.48 31.68
C ILE A 357 -7.54 3.97 31.51
N ASP A 358 -8.79 3.50 31.47
CA ASP A 358 -9.13 2.09 31.25
C ASP A 358 -8.71 1.61 29.85
N ALA A 359 -8.78 2.49 28.85
CA ALA A 359 -8.27 2.24 27.51
C ALA A 359 -6.73 2.12 27.41
N LEU A 360 -5.98 2.61 28.40
CA LEU A 360 -4.52 2.64 28.33
C LEU A 360 -3.95 1.28 28.78
N LEU A 361 -3.31 0.57 27.85
CA LEU A 361 -2.63 -0.70 28.14
C LEU A 361 -1.30 -0.46 28.88
N PRO A 362 -0.82 -1.42 29.71
CA PRO A 362 0.42 -1.24 30.48
C PRO A 362 1.65 -0.93 29.61
N GLU A 363 1.79 -1.64 28.49
CA GLU A 363 2.87 -1.40 27.52
C GLU A 363 2.84 0.03 26.95
N GLN A 364 1.62 0.54 26.69
CA GLN A 364 1.40 1.89 26.17
C GLN A 364 1.78 2.94 27.22
N ALA A 365 1.41 2.72 28.48
CA ALA A 365 1.76 3.59 29.59
C ALA A 365 3.26 3.62 29.91
N ILE A 366 3.93 2.48 29.85
CA ILE A 366 5.40 2.37 29.98
C ILE A 366 6.09 3.25 28.92
N GLN A 367 5.63 3.22 27.67
CA GLN A 367 6.19 4.06 26.61
C GLN A 367 5.78 5.54 26.74
N MET A 368 4.56 5.82 27.19
CA MET A 368 4.10 7.18 27.51
C MET A 368 4.98 7.81 28.61
N ALA A 369 5.17 7.12 29.73
CA ALA A 369 6.02 7.54 30.85
C ALA A 369 7.48 7.77 30.41
N LYS A 370 8.07 6.85 29.63
CA LYS A 370 9.39 7.04 29.02
C LYS A 370 9.44 8.29 28.12
N SER A 371 8.41 8.53 27.31
CA SER A 371 8.35 9.70 26.43
C SER A 371 8.20 11.02 27.18
N LEU A 372 7.43 11.04 28.30
CA LEU A 372 7.33 12.19 29.21
C LEU A 372 8.70 12.56 29.80
N ILE A 373 9.44 11.56 30.29
CA ILE A 373 10.77 11.75 30.90
C ILE A 373 11.80 12.24 29.87
N ILE A 374 11.80 11.69 28.64
CA ILE A 374 12.80 12.03 27.62
C ILE A 374 12.52 13.39 26.98
N VAL A 375 11.26 13.70 26.66
CA VAL A 375 10.90 14.91 25.88
C VAL A 375 10.59 16.10 26.80
N ASP A 376 9.64 15.94 27.72
CA ASP A 376 9.17 17.04 28.57
C ASP A 376 9.91 17.12 29.91
N LYS A 377 10.69 16.09 30.26
CA LYS A 377 11.36 15.89 31.56
C LYS A 377 10.40 15.82 32.76
N ASP A 378 9.13 15.56 32.48
CA ASP A 378 8.08 15.47 33.48
C ASP A 378 8.08 14.08 34.16
N ARG A 379 8.81 13.99 35.26
CA ARG A 379 8.85 12.80 36.12
C ARG A 379 7.59 12.63 36.96
N ALA A 380 6.89 13.72 37.30
CA ALA A 380 5.71 13.67 38.16
C ALA A 380 4.48 13.15 37.40
N GLY A 381 4.26 13.60 36.17
CA GLY A 381 3.26 13.04 35.27
C GLY A 381 3.54 11.57 34.93
N ALA A 382 4.82 11.19 34.77
CA ALA A 382 5.21 9.80 34.56
C ALA A 382 4.93 8.91 35.80
N GLU A 383 5.18 9.40 37.01
CA GLU A 383 4.82 8.74 38.28
C GLU A 383 3.30 8.51 38.36
N LEU A 384 2.49 9.55 38.09
CA LEU A 384 1.03 9.50 38.17
C LEU A 384 0.41 8.48 37.19
N VAL A 385 0.84 8.49 35.93
CA VAL A 385 0.32 7.57 34.89
C VAL A 385 0.60 6.10 35.26
N LEU A 386 1.81 5.80 35.75
CA LEU A 386 2.17 4.43 36.14
C LEU A 386 1.47 4.00 37.43
N GLN A 387 1.28 4.90 38.41
CA GLN A 387 0.51 4.60 39.62
C GLN A 387 -0.95 4.25 39.31
N LYS A 388 -1.63 5.02 38.43
CA LYS A 388 -3.02 4.72 38.03
C LYS A 388 -3.18 3.33 37.40
N ILE A 389 -2.21 2.87 36.60
CA ILE A 389 -2.25 1.53 36.00
C ILE A 389 -1.83 0.43 36.97
N LEU A 390 -0.90 0.70 37.88
CA LEU A 390 -0.54 -0.26 38.93
C LEU A 390 -1.71 -0.54 39.89
N MET A 391 -2.60 0.43 40.10
CA MET A 391 -3.86 0.21 40.84
C MET A 391 -4.83 -0.75 40.12
N ARG A 392 -4.81 -0.80 38.78
CA ARG A 392 -5.63 -1.72 37.97
C ARG A 392 -4.98 -3.11 37.84
N GLU A 393 -3.67 -3.15 37.64
CA GLU A 393 -2.89 -4.36 37.40
C GLU A 393 -1.70 -4.46 38.38
N PRO A 394 -1.95 -4.79 39.67
CA PRO A 394 -0.92 -4.75 40.71
C PRO A 394 0.20 -5.78 40.53
N ALA A 395 0.03 -6.77 39.65
CA ALA A 395 1.00 -7.82 39.34
C ALA A 395 1.90 -7.49 38.12
N ASN A 396 1.73 -6.34 37.46
CA ASN A 396 2.47 -6.04 36.23
C ASN A 396 3.92 -5.60 36.53
N SER A 397 4.85 -6.55 36.46
CA SER A 397 6.25 -6.35 36.81
C SER A 397 6.94 -5.23 36.03
N GLN A 398 6.64 -5.06 34.73
CA GLN A 398 7.26 -4.00 33.93
C GLN A 398 6.88 -2.58 34.39
N VAL A 399 5.64 -2.41 34.87
CA VAL A 399 5.15 -1.13 35.42
C VAL A 399 5.81 -0.86 36.77
N ILE A 400 5.87 -1.87 37.65
CA ILE A 400 6.53 -1.80 38.96
C ILE A 400 7.99 -1.35 38.82
N ILE A 401 8.74 -1.97 37.90
CA ILE A 401 10.16 -1.68 37.66
C ILE A 401 10.38 -0.22 37.25
N LEU A 402 9.64 0.26 36.25
CA LEU A 402 9.80 1.62 35.75
C LEU A 402 9.38 2.65 36.80
N LEU A 403 8.32 2.38 37.56
CA LEU A 403 7.86 3.24 38.64
C LEU A 403 8.90 3.31 39.78
N ALA A 404 9.50 2.17 40.17
CA ALA A 404 10.54 2.13 41.19
C ALA A 404 11.81 2.91 40.77
N ASP A 405 12.24 2.81 39.51
CA ASP A 405 13.36 3.61 38.97
C ASP A 405 13.05 5.12 39.01
N ILE A 406 11.83 5.53 38.58
CA ILE A 406 11.40 6.94 38.65
C ILE A 406 11.37 7.45 40.09
N LEU A 407 10.85 6.66 41.04
CA LEU A 407 10.79 7.00 42.45
C LEU A 407 12.19 7.09 43.08
N GLY A 408 13.10 6.16 42.75
CA GLY A 408 14.50 6.19 43.16
C GLY A 408 15.24 7.42 42.62
N GLN A 409 15.05 7.77 41.34
CA GLN A 409 15.57 9.00 40.74
C GLN A 409 14.95 10.30 41.31
N ALA A 410 13.84 10.19 42.03
CA ALA A 410 13.18 11.27 42.78
C ALA A 410 13.52 11.27 44.29
N GLY A 411 14.43 10.40 44.74
CA GLY A 411 14.86 10.29 46.15
C GLY A 411 13.88 9.56 47.07
N LYS A 412 12.77 9.01 46.55
CA LYS A 412 11.73 8.29 47.30
C LYS A 412 12.11 6.80 47.48
N HIS A 413 13.32 6.52 47.97
CA HIS A 413 13.90 5.17 47.98
C HIS A 413 13.05 4.12 48.71
N SER A 414 12.51 4.42 49.89
CA SER A 414 11.65 3.49 50.63
C SER A 414 10.44 2.99 49.82
N LYS A 415 9.76 3.88 49.10
CA LYS A 415 8.63 3.52 48.23
C LYS A 415 9.05 2.74 46.99
N ALA A 416 10.28 2.93 46.51
CA ALA A 416 10.83 2.12 45.41
C ALA A 416 11.13 0.70 45.90
N ASP A 417 11.73 0.55 47.09
CA ASP A 417 12.05 -0.75 47.69
C ASP A 417 10.78 -1.54 48.05
N GLU A 418 9.76 -0.89 48.61
CA GLU A 418 8.41 -1.47 48.85
C GLU A 418 7.72 -2.00 47.57
N LEU A 419 8.00 -1.37 46.42
CA LEU A 419 7.47 -1.80 45.12
C LEU A 419 8.28 -2.95 44.53
N LEU A 420 9.61 -2.89 44.60
CA LEU A 420 10.50 -3.96 44.15
C LEU A 420 10.31 -5.25 44.96
N ALA A 421 9.98 -5.14 46.25
CA ALA A 421 9.63 -6.29 47.11
C ALA A 421 8.37 -7.06 46.66
N ARG A 422 7.53 -6.49 45.78
CA ARG A 422 6.34 -7.16 45.22
C ARG A 422 6.64 -8.02 43.99
N LEU A 423 7.86 -7.95 43.44
CA LEU A 423 8.25 -8.71 42.25
C LEU A 423 8.50 -10.18 42.58
N THR A 424 8.01 -11.08 41.73
CA THR A 424 8.31 -12.51 41.87
C THR A 424 9.76 -12.82 41.50
N THR A 425 10.28 -13.96 41.95
CA THR A 425 11.62 -14.44 41.54
C THR A 425 11.77 -14.54 40.02
N SER A 426 10.71 -14.92 39.31
CA SER A 426 10.69 -14.97 37.84
C SER A 426 10.72 -13.60 37.15
N ASP A 427 10.17 -12.57 37.78
CA ASP A 427 10.24 -11.19 37.29
C ASP A 427 11.60 -10.55 37.60
N LEU A 428 12.21 -10.91 38.73
CA LEU A 428 13.60 -10.59 39.03
C LEU A 428 14.57 -11.28 38.04
N ASP A 429 14.22 -12.44 37.49
CA ASP A 429 14.97 -13.07 36.39
C ASP A 429 14.73 -12.39 35.02
N ARG A 430 13.55 -11.81 34.78
CA ARG A 430 13.32 -10.91 33.62
C ARG A 430 14.09 -9.58 33.74
N LEU A 431 14.28 -9.07 34.95
CA LEU A 431 15.16 -7.91 35.22
C LEU A 431 16.64 -8.20 34.92
N LYS A 432 17.08 -9.45 35.08
CA LYS A 432 18.41 -9.94 34.65
C LYS A 432 18.52 -10.11 33.12
N MET A 433 17.75 -9.33 32.36
CA MET A 433 17.91 -9.09 30.91
C MET A 433 18.95 -8.00 30.59
N ILE A 434 19.58 -7.36 31.60
CA ILE A 434 21.04 -7.24 31.48
C ILE A 434 21.54 -8.67 31.61
N GLN A 435 21.83 -9.33 30.48
CA GLN A 435 22.41 -10.68 30.50
C GLN A 435 23.51 -10.71 31.54
N LYS A 436 23.47 -11.67 32.48
CA LYS A 436 24.57 -11.88 33.42
C LYS A 436 25.86 -11.87 32.59
N PRO A 437 26.85 -11.03 32.93
CA PRO A 437 28.07 -10.93 32.14
C PRO A 437 28.63 -12.35 31.99
N ILE A 438 28.87 -12.76 30.76
CA ILE A 438 29.25 -14.14 30.46
C ILE A 438 30.56 -14.40 31.20
N GLY A 439 30.62 -15.49 31.99
CA GLY A 439 31.76 -15.77 32.85
C GLY A 439 33.05 -15.80 32.03
N GLU A 440 34.18 -15.31 32.59
CA GLU A 440 35.40 -15.09 31.81
C GLU A 440 35.88 -16.36 31.07
N GLU A 441 35.73 -17.53 31.71
CA GLU A 441 36.01 -18.84 31.11
C GLU A 441 34.97 -19.24 30.04
N GLU A 442 33.67 -19.09 30.33
CA GLU A 442 32.58 -19.37 29.38
C GLU A 442 32.73 -18.53 28.10
N ARG A 443 32.98 -17.22 28.26
CA ARG A 443 33.25 -16.26 27.18
C ARG A 443 34.48 -16.64 26.36
N SER A 444 35.56 -17.04 27.03
CA SER A 444 36.81 -17.43 26.37
C SER A 444 36.67 -18.75 25.60
N ASN A 445 35.91 -19.69 26.15
CA ASN A 445 35.60 -20.97 25.51
C ASN A 445 34.65 -20.79 24.33
N GLU A 446 33.58 -20.01 24.47
CA GLU A 446 32.64 -19.71 23.37
C GLU A 446 33.32 -18.96 22.23
N LEU A 447 34.21 -17.98 22.49
CA LEU A 447 34.94 -17.28 21.43
C LEU A 447 35.87 -18.21 20.62
N ARG A 448 36.52 -19.16 21.31
CA ARG A 448 37.40 -20.16 20.65
C ARG A 448 36.60 -21.20 19.87
N ASP A 449 35.46 -21.65 20.40
CA ASP A 449 34.53 -22.55 19.72
C ASP A 449 33.90 -21.88 18.48
N LEU A 450 33.48 -20.62 18.59
CA LEU A 450 32.97 -19.84 17.46
C LEU A 450 34.02 -19.70 16.35
N GLU A 451 35.29 -19.44 16.68
CA GLU A 451 36.36 -19.39 15.68
C GLU A 451 36.62 -20.75 15.01
N ALA A 452 36.62 -21.85 15.78
CA ALA A 452 36.80 -23.19 15.24
C ALA A 452 35.64 -23.61 14.31
N THR A 453 34.41 -23.28 14.70
CA THR A 453 33.18 -23.63 13.94
C THR A 453 32.87 -22.69 12.78
N ALA A 454 33.41 -21.46 12.78
CA ALA A 454 33.23 -20.49 11.69
C ALA A 454 33.62 -21.06 10.33
N HIS A 455 34.79 -21.71 10.24
CA HIS A 455 35.30 -22.24 8.97
C HIS A 455 34.41 -23.36 8.40
N HIS A 456 33.96 -24.28 9.26
CA HIS A 456 33.07 -25.37 8.86
C HIS A 456 31.69 -24.86 8.41
N THR A 457 31.08 -23.94 9.18
CA THR A 457 29.77 -23.35 8.86
C THR A 457 29.82 -22.51 7.57
N LEU A 458 30.89 -21.76 7.34
CA LEU A 458 31.15 -21.07 6.07
C LEU A 458 31.30 -22.05 4.90
N HIS A 459 32.08 -23.12 5.08
CA HIS A 459 32.28 -24.13 4.03
C HIS A 459 30.96 -24.81 3.65
N ALA A 460 30.14 -25.20 4.63
CA ALA A 460 28.79 -25.72 4.42
C ALA A 460 27.86 -24.71 3.72
N CYS A 461 27.99 -23.42 4.04
CA CYS A 461 27.25 -22.36 3.34
C CYS A 461 27.72 -22.12 1.89
N PHE A 462 28.99 -22.33 1.55
CA PHE A 462 29.56 -21.84 0.28
C PHE A 462 29.82 -22.92 -0.76
N SER A 463 29.82 -24.18 -0.34
CA SER A 463 29.90 -25.36 -1.19
C SER A 463 28.73 -25.43 -2.17
N GLU A 464 27.49 -25.19 -1.73
CA GLU A 464 26.35 -25.10 -2.65
C GLU A 464 26.23 -23.71 -3.30
N VAL A 465 26.10 -23.70 -4.63
CA VAL A 465 25.89 -22.48 -5.44
C VAL A 465 24.58 -21.74 -5.05
N LYS A 466 23.60 -22.45 -4.45
CA LYS A 466 22.28 -21.95 -4.08
C LYS A 466 22.28 -20.89 -2.97
N PHE A 467 23.25 -20.93 -2.05
CA PHE A 467 23.35 -19.98 -0.93
C PHE A 467 23.98 -18.62 -1.31
N ARG A 468 24.50 -18.47 -2.53
CA ARG A 468 25.27 -17.26 -2.92
C ARG A 468 24.34 -16.04 -3.12
N PRO A 469 24.52 -14.94 -2.36
CA PRO A 469 23.64 -13.77 -2.40
C PRO A 469 23.81 -12.97 -3.70
N ARG A 470 22.73 -12.35 -4.18
CA ARG A 470 22.85 -11.33 -5.24
C ARG A 470 23.54 -10.08 -4.68
N PRO A 471 24.46 -9.41 -5.40
CA PRO A 471 24.79 -9.59 -6.83
C PRO A 471 26.04 -10.47 -7.07
N CYS A 472 26.16 -11.65 -6.47
CA CYS A 472 27.20 -12.62 -6.83
C CYS A 472 27.11 -12.98 -8.33
N LEU A 473 28.22 -12.82 -9.06
CA LEU A 473 28.29 -13.06 -10.51
C LEU A 473 28.10 -14.54 -10.88
N LEU A 474 28.34 -15.44 -9.92
CA LEU A 474 28.19 -16.89 -10.07
C LEU A 474 26.79 -17.42 -9.67
N ALA A 475 25.90 -16.56 -9.17
CA ALA A 475 24.55 -16.97 -8.78
C ALA A 475 23.65 -17.15 -10.02
N GLN A 476 23.31 -18.41 -10.34
CA GLN A 476 22.31 -18.69 -11.38
C GLN A 476 20.90 -18.35 -10.89
N THR A 477 19.99 -18.03 -11.81
CA THR A 477 18.65 -17.56 -11.47
C THR A 477 17.73 -18.71 -11.08
N HIS A 478 17.39 -18.76 -9.78
CA HIS A 478 16.20 -19.40 -9.17
C HIS A 478 15.72 -20.72 -9.80
N HIS A 479 15.85 -21.82 -9.07
CA HIS A 479 14.71 -22.45 -8.38
C HIS A 479 15.23 -23.20 -7.14
N ASP A 480 14.33 -23.63 -6.25
CA ASP A 480 14.59 -24.43 -5.04
C ASP A 480 15.42 -23.78 -3.91
N ARG A 481 14.76 -22.92 -3.12
CA ARG A 481 15.17 -22.57 -1.73
C ARG A 481 14.42 -23.40 -0.66
N ASN A 482 13.67 -24.43 -1.06
CA ASN A 482 12.71 -25.14 -0.20
C ASN A 482 13.11 -26.61 0.09
N THR A 483 14.39 -26.97 -0.06
CA THR A 483 14.90 -28.31 0.31
C THR A 483 15.18 -28.41 1.81
N MET A 484 14.91 -29.56 2.45
CA MET A 484 15.17 -29.71 3.91
C MET A 484 16.65 -29.52 4.30
N ALA A 485 17.59 -29.79 3.39
CA ALA A 485 19.00 -29.46 3.60
C ALA A 485 19.24 -27.94 3.72
N PHE A 486 18.48 -27.12 2.99
CA PHE A 486 18.57 -25.66 3.05
C PHE A 486 18.09 -25.12 4.41
N THR A 487 16.98 -25.64 4.95
CA THR A 487 16.48 -25.20 6.27
C THR A 487 17.45 -25.58 7.39
N SER A 488 17.97 -26.81 7.38
CA SER A 488 18.94 -27.25 8.40
C SER A 488 20.23 -26.41 8.44
N VAL A 489 20.83 -26.10 7.28
CA VAL A 489 22.03 -25.23 7.22
C VAL A 489 21.70 -23.79 7.64
N VAL A 490 20.51 -23.27 7.30
CA VAL A 490 20.05 -21.95 7.74
C VAL A 490 19.76 -21.89 9.25
N GLU A 491 19.28 -22.98 9.85
CA GLU A 491 19.07 -23.09 11.30
C GLU A 491 20.41 -23.14 12.06
N GLN A 492 21.34 -24.01 11.65
CA GLN A 492 22.68 -24.10 12.25
C GLN A 492 23.44 -22.77 12.17
N THR A 493 23.34 -22.07 11.05
CA THR A 493 24.00 -20.77 10.86
C THR A 493 23.31 -19.65 11.63
N ASN A 494 21.98 -19.67 11.78
CA ASN A 494 21.28 -18.76 12.70
C ASN A 494 21.69 -18.99 14.16
N LEU A 495 21.85 -20.24 14.59
CA LEU A 495 22.31 -20.58 15.94
C LEU A 495 23.73 -20.06 16.17
N TRP A 496 24.63 -20.26 15.21
CA TRP A 496 25.99 -19.71 15.26
C TRP A 496 25.99 -18.18 15.33
N ILE A 497 25.19 -17.50 14.48
CA ILE A 497 25.06 -16.04 14.48
C ILE A 497 24.51 -15.54 15.83
N ASN A 498 23.51 -16.22 16.41
CA ASN A 498 22.95 -15.85 17.72
C ASN A 498 24.00 -15.94 18.84
N ARG A 499 24.80 -17.02 18.88
CA ARG A 499 25.92 -17.17 19.83
C ARG A 499 26.96 -16.08 19.62
N PHE A 500 27.38 -15.84 18.38
CA PHE A 500 28.34 -14.79 18.04
C PHE A 500 27.86 -13.38 18.45
N LEU A 501 26.62 -13.00 18.11
CA LEU A 501 26.06 -11.69 18.47
C LEU A 501 25.97 -11.53 19.99
N ARG A 502 25.56 -12.58 20.71
CA ARG A 502 25.50 -12.59 22.18
C ARG A 502 26.87 -12.27 22.80
N VAL A 503 27.90 -13.05 22.45
CA VAL A 503 29.22 -12.94 23.10
C VAL A 503 29.94 -11.65 22.70
N VAL A 504 29.92 -11.27 21.43
CA VAL A 504 30.61 -10.06 20.97
C VAL A 504 29.91 -8.78 21.43
N SER A 505 28.57 -8.76 21.58
CA SER A 505 27.88 -7.60 22.14
C SER A 505 28.17 -7.41 23.64
N ASP A 506 28.23 -8.47 24.46
CA ASP A 506 28.63 -8.37 25.88
C ASP A 506 30.08 -7.85 26.02
N CYS A 507 31.01 -8.32 25.17
CA CYS A 507 32.39 -7.82 25.12
C CYS A 507 32.51 -6.34 24.70
N GLU A 508 31.61 -5.83 23.86
CA GLU A 508 31.62 -4.42 23.45
C GLU A 508 30.92 -3.52 24.48
N LEU A 509 29.92 -4.03 25.22
CA LEU A 509 29.32 -3.37 26.38
C LEU A 509 30.33 -3.11 27.51
N ASP A 510 31.40 -3.93 27.64
CA ASP A 510 32.49 -3.68 28.59
C ASP A 510 33.20 -2.34 28.36
N THR A 511 33.22 -1.84 27.12
CA THR A 511 33.75 -0.50 26.85
C THR A 511 32.84 0.59 27.43
N GLU A 512 31.52 0.37 27.47
CA GLU A 512 30.58 1.29 28.12
C GLU A 512 30.64 1.16 29.65
N ARG A 513 30.72 -0.07 30.19
CA ARG A 513 30.91 -0.35 31.64
C ARG A 513 32.17 0.36 32.18
N THR A 514 33.28 0.30 31.46
CA THR A 514 34.53 1.01 31.81
C THR A 514 34.38 2.53 31.71
N TYR A 515 33.72 3.07 30.68
CA TYR A 515 33.43 4.51 30.59
C TYR A 515 32.48 5.01 31.69
N GLN A 516 31.47 4.23 32.07
CA GLN A 516 30.57 4.56 33.19
C GLN A 516 31.34 4.62 34.51
N LYS A 517 32.23 3.65 34.81
CA LYS A 517 33.11 3.72 36.01
C LYS A 517 34.05 4.93 35.96
N LEU A 518 34.57 5.32 34.79
CA LEU A 518 35.37 6.53 34.61
C LEU A 518 34.56 7.83 34.80
N ILE A 519 33.28 7.86 34.45
CA ILE A 519 32.37 8.98 34.69
C ILE A 519 32.02 9.06 36.18
N ASN A 520 31.62 7.94 36.79
CA ASN A 520 31.23 7.90 38.20
C ASN A 520 32.40 8.24 39.13
N SER A 521 33.62 7.78 38.84
CA SER A 521 34.82 8.17 39.59
C SER A 521 35.23 9.64 39.39
N ARG A 522 34.84 10.28 38.28
CA ARG A 522 34.96 11.75 38.11
C ARG A 522 33.87 12.52 38.84
N ALA A 523 32.63 12.03 38.82
CA ALA A 523 31.50 12.64 39.53
C ALA A 523 31.66 12.55 41.06
N MET A 524 32.18 11.42 41.57
CA MET A 524 32.58 11.27 42.96
C MET A 524 33.69 12.25 43.34
N LYS A 525 34.65 12.51 42.43
CA LYS A 525 35.65 13.57 42.65
C LYS A 525 35.05 14.95 42.67
N SER A 526 34.18 15.33 41.73
CA SER A 526 33.57 16.67 41.73
C SER A 526 32.72 16.90 42.99
N HIS A 527 31.96 15.91 43.47
CA HIS A 527 31.24 16.04 44.74
C HIS A 527 32.18 16.08 45.95
N HIS A 528 33.30 15.36 45.94
CA HIS A 528 34.27 15.45 47.02
C HIS A 528 35.03 16.79 47.02
N ASP A 529 35.34 17.33 45.83
CA ASP A 529 35.93 18.67 45.63
C ASP A 529 34.92 19.79 46.02
N GLU A 530 33.60 19.59 45.81
CA GLU A 530 32.54 20.50 46.29
C GLU A 530 32.36 20.43 47.82
N LEU A 531 32.39 19.24 48.42
CA LEU A 531 32.28 19.04 49.88
C LEU A 531 33.53 19.48 50.65
N THR A 532 34.71 19.43 50.02
CA THR A 532 35.97 19.91 50.63
C THR A 532 36.23 21.40 50.39
N ALA A 533 35.42 22.07 49.56
CA ALA A 533 35.48 23.52 49.39
C ALA A 533 34.88 24.31 50.57
N THR A 534 34.16 23.65 51.48
CA THR A 534 33.50 24.29 52.64
C THR A 534 34.27 24.22 53.96
N GLU A 535 35.37 23.46 54.05
CA GLU A 535 36.18 23.34 55.26
C GLU A 535 37.68 23.60 54.96
N HIS A 536 38.35 24.35 55.83
CA HIS A 536 39.70 24.88 55.58
C HIS A 536 40.82 23.84 55.76
N GLY A 537 41.87 23.99 54.94
CA GLY A 537 43.26 23.84 55.43
C GLY A 537 43.98 22.52 55.12
N ASP A 538 45.02 22.62 54.29
CA ASP A 538 46.23 21.79 54.28
C ASP A 538 46.11 20.27 54.44
N VAL A 539 45.77 19.59 53.34
CA VAL A 539 46.38 18.28 53.03
C VAL A 539 47.01 18.32 51.63
N ARG A 540 48.25 17.80 51.53
CA ARG A 540 49.11 17.88 50.35
C ARG A 540 48.43 17.32 49.10
N ARG A 541 48.53 18.07 47.99
CA ARG A 541 48.12 17.63 46.65
C ARG A 541 48.95 16.42 46.17
N GLU A 542 48.43 15.20 46.28
CA GLU A 542 48.81 14.12 45.36
C GLU A 542 48.20 14.38 43.98
N SER A 543 48.82 15.28 43.22
CA SER A 543 48.45 15.52 41.84
C SER A 543 48.84 14.33 40.96
N GLY A 544 47.86 13.76 40.23
CA GLY A 544 48.15 13.11 38.94
C GLY A 544 48.13 11.59 38.87
N LYS A 545 46.99 10.96 39.19
CA LYS A 545 46.61 9.69 38.53
C LYS A 545 45.40 9.93 37.62
N ASN A 546 45.69 10.33 36.39
CA ASN A 546 44.72 10.22 35.29
C ASN A 546 44.37 8.73 35.14
N TYR A 547 43.17 8.31 35.55
CA TYR A 547 42.70 6.95 35.32
C TYR A 547 42.70 6.67 33.82
N SER A 548 43.66 5.86 33.37
CA SER A 548 43.71 5.44 31.97
C SER A 548 42.66 4.36 31.75
N PHE A 549 42.01 4.40 30.59
CA PHE A 549 40.98 3.42 30.20
C PHE A 549 41.46 1.97 30.37
N LEU A 550 42.72 1.71 30.03
CA LEU A 550 43.39 0.42 30.22
C LEU A 550 43.51 0.00 31.68
N ARG A 551 43.80 0.95 32.58
CA ARG A 551 43.90 0.69 34.01
C ARG A 551 42.54 0.34 34.60
N THR A 552 41.50 1.14 34.31
CA THR A 552 40.13 0.84 34.75
C THR A 552 39.55 -0.43 34.15
N LYS A 553 39.96 -0.82 32.93
CA LYS A 553 39.61 -2.09 32.30
C LYS A 553 40.23 -3.27 33.06
N LYS A 554 41.53 -3.19 33.39
CA LYS A 554 42.23 -4.20 34.21
C LYS A 554 41.68 -4.29 35.64
N GLU A 555 41.39 -3.15 36.28
CA GLU A 555 40.76 -3.06 37.61
C GLU A 555 39.30 -3.57 37.66
N LEU A 556 38.72 -3.93 36.52
CA LEU A 556 37.38 -4.53 36.40
C LEU A 556 37.40 -5.99 35.91
N GLY A 557 38.58 -6.58 35.62
CA GLY A 557 38.69 -7.93 35.04
C GLY A 557 38.27 -8.04 33.58
N LEU A 558 37.88 -6.93 32.92
CA LEU A 558 37.19 -7.00 31.63
C LEU A 558 38.14 -7.30 30.48
N LEU A 559 38.11 -8.54 30.00
CA LEU A 559 38.78 -9.00 28.79
C LEU A 559 37.89 -8.75 27.56
N SER A 560 38.41 -8.02 26.57
CA SER A 560 37.71 -7.84 25.29
C SER A 560 38.19 -8.88 24.27
N VAL A 561 37.46 -9.01 23.14
CA VAL A 561 37.72 -10.05 22.13
C VAL A 561 39.16 -10.00 21.60
N GLU A 562 39.74 -8.80 21.44
CA GLU A 562 41.14 -8.65 21.05
C GLU A 562 42.16 -9.11 22.11
N ASP A 563 41.81 -9.15 23.40
CA ASP A 563 42.68 -9.69 24.46
C ASP A 563 42.63 -11.24 24.50
N ILE A 564 41.49 -11.81 24.11
CA ILE A 564 41.22 -13.27 24.17
C ILE A 564 41.72 -13.99 22.91
N LEU A 565 41.46 -13.42 21.73
CA LEU A 565 41.82 -14.02 20.42
C LEU A 565 43.02 -13.34 19.74
N GLY A 566 43.33 -12.09 20.08
CA GLY A 566 44.30 -11.26 19.34
C GLY A 566 43.70 -10.60 18.09
N TRP A 567 44.24 -9.44 17.71
CA TRP A 567 43.70 -8.56 16.66
C TRP A 567 43.48 -9.26 15.31
N LYS A 568 44.43 -10.09 14.85
CA LYS A 568 44.33 -10.78 13.54
C LYS A 568 43.23 -11.85 13.51
N ARG A 569 43.07 -12.62 14.59
CA ARG A 569 42.03 -13.67 14.70
C ARG A 569 40.66 -13.03 14.88
N TYR A 570 40.56 -11.92 15.62
CA TYR A 570 39.32 -11.13 15.68
C TYR A 570 38.94 -10.51 14.33
N GLU A 571 39.89 -9.96 13.56
CA GLU A 571 39.64 -9.47 12.20
C GLU A 571 39.04 -10.57 11.31
N LYS A 572 39.60 -11.79 11.37
CA LYS A 572 39.09 -12.97 10.64
C LYS A 572 37.69 -13.37 11.10
N LEU A 573 37.46 -13.46 12.42
CA LEU A 573 36.14 -13.80 12.97
C LEU A 573 35.05 -12.79 12.55
N LEU A 574 35.35 -11.49 12.46
CA LEU A 574 34.41 -10.49 11.95
C LEU A 574 34.17 -10.63 10.44
N VAL A 575 35.19 -10.95 9.65
CA VAL A 575 35.05 -11.26 8.21
C VAL A 575 34.13 -12.47 8.02
N ASP A 576 34.32 -13.52 8.81
CA ASP A 576 33.56 -14.77 8.76
C ASP A 576 32.10 -14.55 9.18
N ALA A 577 31.87 -13.94 10.34
CA ALA A 577 30.54 -13.66 10.87
C ALA A 577 29.70 -12.78 9.93
N THR A 578 30.31 -11.76 9.29
CA THR A 578 29.60 -10.88 8.36
C THR A 578 29.26 -11.55 7.03
N ALA A 579 29.98 -12.60 6.65
CA ALA A 579 29.61 -13.45 5.52
C ALA A 579 28.41 -14.35 5.83
N LEU A 580 28.36 -14.97 7.03
CA LEU A 580 27.22 -15.76 7.51
C LEU A 580 25.96 -14.89 7.69
N MET A 581 26.09 -13.69 8.25
CA MET A 581 24.97 -12.74 8.33
C MET A 581 24.46 -12.32 6.95
N ALA A 582 25.32 -12.32 5.92
CA ALA A 582 24.93 -12.04 4.54
C ALA A 582 24.25 -13.23 3.81
N THR A 583 24.56 -14.50 4.13
CA THR A 583 23.83 -15.65 3.54
C THR A 583 22.40 -15.72 4.08
N VAL A 584 22.25 -15.58 5.40
CA VAL A 584 20.97 -15.71 6.11
C VAL A 584 20.08 -14.47 5.94
N GLY A 585 20.66 -13.32 5.63
CA GLY A 585 19.93 -12.07 5.38
C GLY A 585 19.83 -11.11 6.59
N ARG A 586 20.50 -11.43 7.71
CA ARG A 586 20.56 -10.62 8.94
C ARG A 586 21.54 -9.45 8.86
N ALA A 587 21.56 -8.77 7.71
CA ALA A 587 22.49 -7.70 7.41
C ALA A 587 22.31 -6.45 8.30
N ARG A 588 21.09 -6.18 8.80
CA ARG A 588 20.81 -5.04 9.70
C ARG A 588 21.54 -5.18 11.04
N GLU A 589 21.42 -6.33 11.68
CA GLU A 589 22.07 -6.63 12.96
C GLU A 589 23.60 -6.61 12.83
N GLY A 590 24.13 -7.19 11.75
CA GLY A 590 25.57 -7.15 11.46
C GLY A 590 26.11 -5.74 11.25
N VAL A 591 25.38 -4.86 10.55
CA VAL A 591 25.79 -3.45 10.38
C VAL A 591 25.74 -2.70 11.72
N GLN A 592 24.72 -2.92 12.55
CA GLN A 592 24.64 -2.32 13.89
C GLN A 592 25.82 -2.74 14.77
N LEU A 593 26.16 -4.03 14.82
CA LEU A 593 27.30 -4.52 15.60
C LEU A 593 28.63 -3.94 15.08
N LEU A 594 28.84 -3.92 13.76
CA LEU A 594 30.04 -3.32 13.16
C LEU A 594 30.17 -1.81 13.47
N GLU A 595 29.06 -1.08 13.54
CA GLU A 595 29.06 0.34 13.94
C GLU A 595 29.40 0.52 15.43
N ILE A 596 28.85 -0.33 16.32
CA ILE A 596 29.22 -0.36 17.74
C ILE A 596 30.73 -0.60 17.89
N ILE A 597 31.26 -1.66 17.26
CA ILE A 597 32.70 -1.97 17.24
C ILE A 597 33.50 -0.77 16.70
N ALA A 598 33.13 -0.21 15.55
CA ALA A 598 33.83 0.93 14.97
C ALA A 598 33.84 2.17 15.88
N THR A 599 32.74 2.48 16.56
CA THR A 599 32.68 3.62 17.48
C THR A 599 33.49 3.37 18.75
N ASN A 600 33.42 2.18 19.34
CA ASN A 600 34.18 1.79 20.53
C ASN A 600 35.69 1.77 20.26
N LYS A 601 36.14 1.12 19.17
CA LYS A 601 37.57 1.12 18.81
C LYS A 601 38.10 2.50 18.37
N LYS A 602 37.22 3.45 17.97
CA LYS A 602 37.58 4.87 17.76
C LYS A 602 37.67 5.67 19.07
N ARG A 603 36.83 5.37 20.07
CA ARG A 603 36.89 5.97 21.43
C ARG A 603 38.15 5.51 22.17
N TYR A 604 38.58 4.28 21.94
CA TYR A 604 39.78 3.67 22.52
C TYR A 604 41.07 4.42 22.13
N LYS A 605 41.70 5.08 23.12
CA LYS A 605 42.97 5.81 22.99
C LYS A 605 44.08 5.09 23.75
N SER A 606 44.72 4.12 23.10
CA SER A 606 45.98 3.52 23.55
C SER A 606 47.08 3.69 22.50
N ASN A 607 48.34 3.76 22.97
CA ASN A 607 49.52 3.92 22.11
C ASN A 607 50.14 2.59 21.68
N ALA A 608 49.86 1.49 22.38
CA ALA A 608 50.51 0.19 22.17
C ALA A 608 50.14 -0.51 20.84
N TYR A 609 48.92 -0.31 20.33
CA TYR A 609 48.36 -1.07 19.19
C TYR A 609 47.74 -0.15 18.12
N VAL A 610 48.35 1.01 17.85
CA VAL A 610 47.76 2.05 16.97
C VAL A 610 47.63 1.59 15.52
N SER A 611 48.58 0.81 15.00
CA SER A 611 48.57 0.25 13.64
C SER A 611 47.46 -0.80 13.47
N GLU A 612 47.47 -1.84 14.30
CA GLU A 612 46.52 -2.95 14.26
C GLU A 612 45.08 -2.48 14.49
N ARG A 613 44.86 -1.54 15.44
CA ARG A 613 43.56 -0.91 15.65
C ARG A 613 43.08 -0.11 14.43
N LYS A 614 43.97 0.65 13.78
CA LYS A 614 43.63 1.38 12.53
C LYS A 614 43.28 0.42 11.41
N GLN A 615 43.98 -0.70 11.30
CA GLN A 615 43.67 -1.77 10.36
C GLN A 615 42.28 -2.36 10.64
N LEU A 616 41.99 -2.79 11.88
CA LEU A 616 40.68 -3.33 12.26
C LEU A 616 39.54 -2.33 12.01
N VAL A 617 39.72 -1.04 12.33
CA VAL A 617 38.68 -0.03 12.05
C VAL A 617 38.47 0.13 10.55
N ALA A 618 39.54 0.14 9.74
CA ALA A 618 39.42 0.22 8.28
C ALA A 618 38.74 -1.02 7.67
N THR A 619 38.95 -2.21 8.23
CA THR A 619 38.26 -3.43 7.78
C THR A 619 36.80 -3.43 8.20
N VAL A 620 36.48 -3.09 9.46
CA VAL A 620 35.11 -2.95 9.96
C VAL A 620 34.30 -1.93 9.14
N GLU A 621 34.89 -0.79 8.75
CA GLU A 621 34.23 0.18 7.86
C GLU A 621 33.98 -0.39 6.44
N GLU A 622 34.93 -1.14 5.88
CA GLU A 622 34.77 -1.81 4.58
C GLU A 622 33.71 -2.92 4.63
N LEU A 623 33.67 -3.71 5.71
CA LEU A 623 32.65 -4.72 5.98
C LEU A 623 31.27 -4.08 6.14
N SER A 624 31.16 -3.01 6.93
CA SER A 624 29.92 -2.25 7.15
C SER A 624 29.39 -1.67 5.84
N TYR A 625 30.26 -1.09 5.01
CA TYR A 625 29.89 -0.63 3.67
C TYR A 625 29.33 -1.75 2.78
N ARG A 626 30.03 -2.88 2.64
CA ARG A 626 29.61 -3.99 1.76
C ARG A 626 28.33 -4.67 2.27
N LEU A 627 28.22 -4.88 3.57
CA LEU A 627 27.03 -5.47 4.20
C LEU A 627 25.83 -4.52 4.09
N SER A 628 26.03 -3.21 4.21
CA SER A 628 24.99 -2.19 3.95
C SER A 628 24.51 -2.18 2.49
N CYS A 629 25.43 -2.31 1.53
CA CYS A 629 25.09 -2.43 0.10
C CYS A 629 24.21 -3.67 -0.17
N PHE A 630 24.55 -4.79 0.47
CA PHE A 630 23.80 -6.04 0.34
C PHE A 630 22.43 -5.98 1.06
N GLY A 631 22.41 -5.56 2.32
CA GLY A 631 21.21 -5.44 3.15
C GLY A 631 20.25 -4.32 2.76
N SER A 632 20.51 -3.60 1.66
CA SER A 632 19.73 -2.44 1.20
C SER A 632 19.66 -1.30 2.23
N ILE A 633 20.69 -1.13 3.05
CA ILE A 633 20.79 -0.11 4.11
C ILE A 633 21.48 1.13 3.55
N PHE A 634 20.81 1.81 2.62
CA PHE A 634 21.48 2.80 1.76
C PHE A 634 22.02 4.00 2.51
N LYS A 635 21.35 4.44 3.58
CA LYS A 635 21.83 5.57 4.41
C LYS A 635 23.27 5.35 4.90
N MET A 636 23.60 4.14 5.37
CA MET A 636 24.95 3.81 5.87
C MET A 636 25.94 3.53 4.73
N ALA A 637 25.53 2.82 3.68
CA ALA A 637 26.35 2.65 2.48
C ALA A 637 26.77 4.02 1.87
N LEU A 638 25.87 5.00 1.88
CA LEU A 638 26.11 6.36 1.42
C LEU A 638 27.04 7.15 2.35
N VAL A 639 26.95 6.99 3.67
CA VAL A 639 27.89 7.63 4.61
C VAL A 639 29.33 7.16 4.33
N HIS A 640 29.54 5.86 4.14
CA HIS A 640 30.84 5.29 3.78
C HIS A 640 31.33 5.69 2.37
N ALA A 641 30.43 5.86 1.40
CA ALA A 641 30.79 6.38 0.08
C ALA A 641 31.17 7.88 0.13
N ARG A 642 30.51 8.68 1.00
CA ARG A 642 30.83 10.09 1.23
C ARG A 642 32.17 10.26 1.95
N SER A 643 32.52 9.37 2.89
CA SER A 643 33.82 9.41 3.58
C SER A 643 34.99 9.00 2.68
N GLU A 644 34.78 8.13 1.68
CA GLU A 644 35.78 7.83 0.66
C GLU A 644 36.12 9.07 -0.20
N LEU A 645 35.12 9.85 -0.65
CA LEU A 645 35.40 11.09 -1.40
C LEU A 645 36.17 12.13 -0.55
N ALA A 646 35.87 12.19 0.75
CA ALA A 646 36.55 13.10 1.68
C ALA A 646 38.01 12.70 1.91
N SER A 647 38.30 11.40 2.04
CA SER A 647 39.62 10.87 2.39
C SER A 647 40.52 10.55 1.19
N ARG A 648 39.96 9.99 0.10
CA ARG A 648 40.70 9.50 -1.08
C ARG A 648 40.37 10.25 -2.38
N GLY A 649 39.38 11.13 -2.38
CA GLY A 649 39.00 11.91 -3.57
C GLY A 649 38.25 11.13 -4.66
N SER A 650 37.98 9.83 -4.46
CA SER A 650 37.36 8.91 -5.43
C SER A 650 35.89 8.64 -5.10
N LEU A 651 35.05 8.48 -6.12
CA LEU A 651 33.64 8.05 -6.00
C LEU A 651 33.42 6.58 -6.37
N LYS A 652 34.45 5.73 -6.42
CA LYS A 652 34.31 4.30 -6.77
C LYS A 652 33.29 3.54 -5.91
N LYS A 653 33.24 3.75 -4.58
CA LYS A 653 32.16 3.20 -3.73
C LYS A 653 30.78 3.76 -4.09
N TYR A 654 30.69 5.02 -4.46
CA TYR A 654 29.42 5.62 -4.87
C TYR A 654 28.92 5.06 -6.21
N ALA A 655 29.82 4.89 -7.18
CA ALA A 655 29.53 4.32 -8.49
C ALA A 655 29.12 2.83 -8.39
N THR A 656 29.79 2.03 -7.55
CA THR A 656 29.41 0.63 -7.31
C THR A 656 28.05 0.49 -6.62
N LEU A 657 27.71 1.41 -5.71
CA LEU A 657 26.39 1.46 -5.05
C LEU A 657 25.24 1.87 -6.01
N LEU A 658 25.49 2.77 -6.98
CA LEU A 658 24.50 3.10 -8.02
C LEU A 658 24.48 2.09 -9.19
N GLY A 659 25.58 1.39 -9.43
CA GLY A 659 25.68 0.37 -10.48
C GLY A 659 25.14 -1.01 -10.07
N SER A 660 24.94 -1.27 -8.77
CA SER A 660 24.52 -2.58 -8.26
C SER A 660 23.42 -2.51 -7.20
N GLY A 661 22.54 -3.51 -7.20
CA GLY A 661 21.55 -3.72 -6.14
C GLY A 661 20.29 -2.85 -6.23
N ASN A 662 19.59 -2.78 -5.09
CA ASN A 662 18.25 -2.21 -5.00
C ASN A 662 18.22 -0.66 -5.06
N LEU A 663 19.31 0.04 -4.69
CA LEU A 663 19.36 1.51 -4.82
C LEU A 663 19.31 1.93 -6.28
N ALA A 664 20.02 1.22 -7.17
CA ALA A 664 19.96 1.46 -8.60
C ALA A 664 18.50 1.42 -9.10
N LYS A 665 17.75 0.38 -8.72
CA LYS A 665 16.32 0.24 -9.03
C LYS A 665 15.49 1.40 -8.47
N ALA A 666 15.74 1.82 -7.22
CA ALA A 666 15.07 2.96 -6.59
C ALA A 666 15.47 4.33 -7.19
N ALA A 667 16.63 4.42 -7.84
CA ALA A 667 17.10 5.60 -8.57
C ALA A 667 16.54 5.66 -10.01
N PHE A 668 16.27 4.50 -10.63
CA PHE A 668 15.60 4.42 -11.94
C PHE A 668 14.08 4.62 -11.87
N THR A 669 13.46 4.61 -10.68
CA THR A 669 12.07 5.05 -10.51
C THR A 669 12.00 6.58 -10.36
N SER A 670 10.84 7.18 -10.65
CA SER A 670 10.69 8.62 -10.46
C SER A 670 10.91 9.00 -8.99
N LEU A 671 11.55 10.14 -8.72
CA LEU A 671 11.81 10.57 -7.34
C LEU A 671 10.52 10.78 -6.50
N SER A 672 9.35 10.87 -7.15
CA SER A 672 8.03 10.87 -6.51
C SER A 672 7.49 9.48 -6.11
N SER A 673 8.00 8.40 -6.72
CA SER A 673 7.56 7.01 -6.50
C SER A 673 8.60 6.14 -5.78
N SER A 674 9.81 6.67 -5.55
CA SER A 674 10.88 5.97 -4.84
C SER A 674 10.66 6.00 -3.33
N ALA A 675 10.78 4.83 -2.67
CA ALA A 675 10.77 4.73 -1.20
C ALA A 675 11.97 5.47 -0.57
N GLU A 676 13.10 5.51 -1.27
CA GLU A 676 14.36 6.13 -0.84
C GLU A 676 14.48 7.61 -1.23
N LYS A 677 13.35 8.30 -1.33
CA LYS A 677 13.29 9.70 -1.79
C LYS A 677 14.16 10.63 -0.95
N ASP A 678 14.11 10.50 0.38
CA ASP A 678 14.77 11.45 1.28
C ASP A 678 16.30 11.23 1.30
N THR A 679 16.77 9.99 1.27
CA THR A 679 18.21 9.67 1.17
C THR A 679 18.81 10.13 -0.17
N LEU A 680 18.05 10.03 -1.27
CA LEU A 680 18.41 10.56 -2.59
C LEU A 680 18.41 12.11 -2.62
N LEU A 681 17.48 12.77 -1.94
CA LEU A 681 17.44 14.24 -1.81
C LEU A 681 18.60 14.78 -0.96
N GLU A 682 18.93 14.13 0.15
CA GLU A 682 20.12 14.44 0.94
C GLU A 682 21.40 14.33 0.10
N ASN A 683 21.55 13.24 -0.66
CA ASN A 683 22.67 13.04 -1.58
C ASN A 683 22.79 14.18 -2.59
N ARG A 684 21.69 14.57 -3.25
CA ARG A 684 21.69 15.72 -4.17
C ARG A 684 22.22 16.97 -3.48
N SER A 685 21.74 17.29 -2.27
CA SER A 685 22.22 18.45 -1.49
C SER A 685 23.71 18.39 -1.14
N TRP A 686 24.24 17.17 -0.93
CA TRP A 686 25.65 16.95 -0.61
C TRP A 686 26.51 17.07 -1.87
N ILE A 687 26.12 16.46 -2.99
CA ILE A 687 26.81 16.59 -4.29
C ILE A 687 26.87 18.06 -4.72
N THR A 688 25.77 18.81 -4.61
CA THR A 688 25.77 20.24 -4.93
C THR A 688 26.77 21.03 -4.07
N ARG A 689 26.87 20.73 -2.77
CA ARG A 689 27.89 21.34 -1.89
C ARG A 689 29.32 20.92 -2.26
N GLN A 690 29.54 19.65 -2.61
CA GLN A 690 30.87 19.18 -3.04
C GLN A 690 31.29 19.78 -4.38
N LEU A 691 30.37 20.02 -5.32
CA LEU A 691 30.64 20.72 -6.57
C LEU A 691 30.99 22.20 -6.39
N LEU A 692 30.51 22.87 -5.34
CA LEU A 692 30.97 24.22 -5.01
C LEU A 692 32.43 24.23 -4.54
N ILE A 693 32.88 23.16 -3.87
CA ILE A 693 34.26 23.00 -3.39
C ILE A 693 35.20 22.48 -4.49
N ARG A 694 34.73 21.56 -5.33
CA ARG A 694 35.48 20.88 -6.39
C ARG A 694 34.72 20.97 -7.73
N PRO A 695 34.61 22.16 -8.36
CA PRO A 695 33.78 22.39 -9.55
C PRO A 695 34.27 21.73 -10.84
N GLN A 696 35.51 21.22 -10.83
CA GLN A 696 36.16 20.54 -11.95
C GLN A 696 36.29 19.01 -11.78
N ASN A 697 35.61 18.40 -10.79
CA ASN A 697 35.66 16.95 -10.63
C ASN A 697 34.63 16.26 -11.54
N PHE A 698 35.13 15.57 -12.57
CA PHE A 698 34.35 14.81 -13.56
C PHE A 698 33.32 13.85 -12.93
N GLU A 699 33.72 13.07 -11.91
CA GLU A 699 32.86 12.09 -11.27
C GLU A 699 31.67 12.78 -10.55
N LEU A 700 31.91 13.92 -9.91
CA LEU A 700 30.84 14.71 -9.27
C LEU A 700 29.89 15.36 -10.29
N LEU A 701 30.40 15.79 -11.46
CA LEU A 701 29.57 16.38 -12.51
C LEU A 701 28.67 15.34 -13.18
N MET A 702 29.21 14.14 -13.48
CA MET A 702 28.41 13.03 -13.98
C MET A 702 27.30 12.65 -13.00
N LEU A 703 27.61 12.55 -11.70
CA LEU A 703 26.59 12.29 -10.67
C LEU A 703 25.53 13.41 -10.58
N ALA A 704 25.93 14.68 -10.63
CA ALA A 704 24.97 15.79 -10.61
C ALA A 704 24.06 15.78 -11.85
N GLY A 705 24.61 15.47 -13.03
CA GLY A 705 23.85 15.20 -14.24
C GLY A 705 22.82 14.08 -14.04
N HIS A 706 23.23 12.94 -13.48
CA HIS A 706 22.33 11.81 -13.21
C HIS A 706 21.18 12.18 -12.25
N PHE A 707 21.46 12.90 -11.15
CA PHE A 707 20.41 13.39 -10.25
C PHE A 707 19.48 14.42 -10.91
N CYS A 708 20.00 15.24 -11.84
CA CYS A 708 19.17 16.14 -12.64
C CYS A 708 18.25 15.37 -13.60
N THR A 709 18.74 14.32 -14.27
CA THR A 709 17.89 13.45 -15.12
C THR A 709 16.83 12.70 -14.32
N MET A 710 17.18 12.12 -13.16
CA MET A 710 16.22 11.43 -12.27
C MET A 710 15.10 12.36 -11.77
N SER A 711 15.39 13.65 -11.64
CA SER A 711 14.40 14.67 -11.22
C SER A 711 13.62 15.28 -12.39
N GLY A 712 13.87 14.86 -13.64
CA GLY A 712 13.23 15.39 -14.85
C GLY A 712 13.67 16.81 -15.22
N ASN A 713 14.76 17.32 -14.63
CA ASN A 713 15.25 18.68 -14.82
C ASN A 713 16.31 18.73 -15.94
N TRP A 714 15.86 18.45 -17.17
CA TRP A 714 16.73 18.30 -18.36
C TRP A 714 17.69 19.47 -18.63
N PRO A 715 17.30 20.76 -18.50
CA PRO A 715 18.22 21.88 -18.78
C PRO A 715 19.45 21.87 -17.87
N PHE A 716 19.28 21.54 -16.59
CA PHE A 716 20.41 21.45 -15.65
C PHE A 716 21.26 20.21 -15.91
N ALA A 717 20.64 19.08 -16.28
CA ALA A 717 21.39 17.88 -16.69
C ALA A 717 22.29 18.16 -17.91
N ILE A 718 21.77 18.88 -18.90
CA ILE A 718 22.51 19.27 -20.11
C ILE A 718 23.76 20.09 -19.76
N GLU A 719 23.66 21.10 -18.90
CA GLU A 719 24.83 21.91 -18.53
C GLU A 719 25.85 21.13 -17.69
N GLU A 720 25.43 20.28 -16.74
CA GLU A 720 26.37 19.46 -15.95
C GLU A 720 27.07 18.39 -16.80
N TYR A 721 26.37 17.70 -17.71
CA TYR A 721 27.00 16.76 -18.63
C TYR A 721 27.89 17.44 -19.67
N LYS A 722 27.54 18.64 -20.13
CA LYS A 722 28.40 19.46 -21.01
C LYS A 722 29.69 19.84 -20.28
N ARG A 723 29.63 20.25 -19.01
CA ARG A 723 30.81 20.52 -18.17
C ARG A 723 31.66 19.25 -17.94
N ALA A 724 31.03 18.09 -17.79
CA ALA A 724 31.75 16.80 -17.68
C ALA A 724 32.47 16.45 -19.00
N LEU A 725 31.78 16.56 -20.14
CA LEU A 725 32.34 16.30 -21.46
C LEU A 725 33.47 17.28 -21.81
N MET A 726 33.41 18.54 -21.37
CA MET A 726 34.52 19.50 -21.51
C MET A 726 35.79 19.10 -20.74
N GLN A 727 35.70 18.25 -19.72
CA GLN A 727 36.86 17.73 -18.97
C GLN A 727 37.40 16.42 -19.54
N ARG A 728 36.52 15.59 -20.10
CA ARG A 728 36.86 14.33 -20.76
C ARG A 728 36.12 14.27 -22.10
N PRO A 729 36.65 14.93 -23.15
CA PRO A 729 35.97 14.98 -24.45
C PRO A 729 35.84 13.58 -25.06
N GLU A 730 36.79 12.69 -24.75
CA GLU A 730 36.83 11.34 -25.29
C GLU A 730 35.86 10.35 -24.62
N ASP A 731 35.17 10.73 -23.53
CA ASP A 731 34.29 9.81 -22.79
C ASP A 731 32.94 9.61 -23.52
N PRO A 732 32.67 8.40 -24.09
CA PRO A 732 31.43 8.15 -24.82
C PRO A 732 30.20 8.16 -23.91
N VAL A 733 30.34 7.88 -22.61
CA VAL A 733 29.22 7.84 -21.66
C VAL A 733 28.73 9.25 -21.35
N ALA A 734 29.64 10.20 -21.17
CA ALA A 734 29.30 11.61 -20.99
C ALA A 734 28.56 12.17 -22.21
N ALA A 735 29.04 11.87 -23.42
CA ALA A 735 28.40 12.25 -24.68
C ALA A 735 27.00 11.62 -24.85
N LEU A 736 26.84 10.33 -24.54
CA LEU A 736 25.55 9.64 -24.60
C LEU A 736 24.53 10.21 -23.58
N CYS A 737 24.98 10.52 -22.36
CA CYS A 737 24.14 11.16 -21.34
C CYS A 737 23.71 12.57 -21.73
N LEU A 738 24.58 13.32 -22.42
CA LEU A 738 24.26 14.64 -22.98
C LEU A 738 23.20 14.52 -24.10
N GLY A 739 23.43 13.66 -25.10
CA GLY A 739 22.49 13.44 -26.21
C GLY A 739 21.11 12.95 -25.76
N THR A 740 21.07 11.99 -24.83
CA THR A 740 19.80 11.51 -24.23
C THR A 740 19.10 12.57 -23.39
N SER A 741 19.82 13.50 -22.75
CA SER A 741 19.21 14.63 -22.05
C SER A 741 18.56 15.62 -23.02
N TYR A 742 19.15 15.86 -24.19
CA TYR A 742 18.52 16.64 -25.27
C TYR A 742 17.25 15.98 -25.81
N PHE A 743 17.25 14.66 -26.05
CA PHE A 743 16.04 13.95 -26.48
C PHE A 743 14.93 14.01 -25.42
N ASN A 744 15.26 13.76 -24.14
CA ASN A 744 14.26 13.85 -23.07
C ASN A 744 13.70 15.28 -22.90
N ALA A 745 14.51 16.32 -23.14
CA ALA A 745 14.04 17.71 -23.15
C ALA A 745 12.95 17.99 -24.20
N LEU A 746 12.90 17.25 -25.32
CA LEU A 746 11.84 17.38 -26.35
C LEU A 746 10.43 17.09 -25.81
N SER A 747 10.32 16.29 -24.74
CA SER A 747 9.05 16.03 -24.06
C SER A 747 8.53 17.21 -23.23
N SER A 748 9.38 18.22 -22.97
CA SER A 748 9.04 19.38 -22.16
C SER A 748 8.40 20.49 -22.97
N LYS A 749 7.27 21.01 -22.48
CA LYS A 749 6.54 22.16 -23.06
C LYS A 749 7.33 23.49 -23.04
N ALA A 750 8.53 23.51 -22.45
CA ALA A 750 9.33 24.72 -22.27
C ALA A 750 10.33 25.00 -23.40
N VAL A 751 10.55 24.07 -24.34
CA VAL A 751 11.53 24.22 -25.42
C VAL A 751 10.89 24.87 -26.64
N GLY A 752 11.36 26.06 -27.02
CA GLY A 752 10.85 26.79 -28.20
C GLY A 752 11.21 26.11 -29.53
N ASP A 753 12.46 25.67 -29.68
CA ASP A 753 12.99 25.08 -30.92
C ASP A 753 13.23 23.56 -30.78
N SER A 754 12.16 22.77 -30.84
CA SER A 754 12.24 21.30 -30.77
C SER A 754 13.18 20.70 -31.84
N LYS A 755 13.15 21.25 -33.07
CA LYS A 755 14.03 20.81 -34.17
C LYS A 755 15.52 20.97 -33.83
N LYS A 756 15.90 22.09 -33.21
CA LYS A 756 17.29 22.37 -32.81
C LYS A 756 17.79 21.38 -31.76
N TYR A 757 16.96 21.11 -30.74
CA TYR A 757 17.27 20.14 -29.69
C TYR A 757 17.39 18.71 -30.25
N MET A 758 16.57 18.34 -31.23
CA MET A 758 16.64 17.04 -31.91
C MET A 758 17.97 16.87 -32.68
N VAL A 759 18.38 17.88 -33.45
CA VAL A 759 19.66 17.85 -34.19
C VAL A 759 20.85 17.77 -33.25
N ILE A 760 20.86 18.57 -32.17
CA ILE A 760 21.94 18.55 -31.16
C ILE A 760 21.98 17.21 -30.40
N GLY A 761 20.81 16.64 -30.08
CA GLY A 761 20.73 15.30 -29.49
C GLY A 761 21.30 14.22 -30.39
N MET A 762 20.99 14.29 -31.70
CA MET A 762 21.54 13.38 -32.71
C MET A 762 23.05 13.55 -32.91
N SER A 763 23.59 14.76 -32.93
CA SER A 763 25.03 14.98 -33.09
C SER A 763 25.84 14.46 -31.90
N PHE A 764 25.37 14.68 -30.66
CA PHE A 764 26.03 14.10 -29.48
C PHE A 764 25.86 12.58 -29.36
N LEU A 765 24.74 12.03 -29.85
CA LEU A 765 24.59 10.58 -29.99
C LEU A 765 25.61 10.04 -30.99
N GLN A 766 25.71 10.59 -32.20
CA GLN A 766 26.69 10.15 -33.20
C GLN A 766 28.13 10.26 -32.66
N TYR A 767 28.49 11.38 -32.05
CA TYR A 767 29.78 11.57 -31.40
C TYR A 767 30.06 10.49 -30.34
N SER A 768 29.07 10.12 -29.52
CA SER A 768 29.23 9.03 -28.54
C SER A 768 29.51 7.67 -29.19
N LEU A 769 28.94 7.40 -30.37
CA LEU A 769 29.16 6.14 -31.12
C LEU A 769 30.55 6.13 -31.77
N GLU A 770 30.99 7.27 -32.33
CA GLU A 770 32.34 7.45 -32.90
C GLU A 770 33.43 7.27 -31.83
N MET A 771 33.28 7.91 -30.67
CA MET A 771 34.20 7.71 -29.53
C MET A 771 34.11 6.29 -28.96
N ARG A 772 32.93 5.65 -28.93
CA ARG A 772 32.81 4.25 -28.51
C ARG A 772 33.54 3.31 -29.48
N ALA A 773 33.48 3.56 -30.78
CA ALA A 773 34.18 2.77 -31.79
C ALA A 773 35.70 2.96 -31.70
N SER A 774 36.21 4.19 -31.54
CA SER A 774 37.65 4.45 -31.44
C SER A 774 38.30 3.71 -30.26
N HIS A 775 37.65 3.71 -29.09
CA HIS A 775 38.11 2.99 -27.90
C HIS A 775 38.02 1.47 -28.00
N THR A 776 37.07 0.93 -28.79
CA THR A 776 36.78 -0.52 -28.81
C THR A 776 37.30 -1.24 -30.05
N ASN A 777 37.85 -0.53 -31.04
CA ASN A 777 38.41 -1.10 -32.26
C ASN A 777 39.52 -2.15 -32.04
N ARG A 778 40.25 -2.10 -30.92
CA ARG A 778 41.29 -3.09 -30.54
C ARG A 778 40.82 -4.14 -29.52
N HIS A 779 39.56 -4.09 -29.08
CA HIS A 779 39.06 -4.95 -28.01
C HIS A 779 38.46 -6.25 -28.61
N PRO A 780 38.69 -7.44 -28.03
CA PRO A 780 38.20 -8.72 -28.58
C PRO A 780 36.66 -8.75 -28.76
N CYS A 781 35.92 -8.09 -27.86
CA CYS A 781 34.47 -7.90 -27.97
C CYS A 781 34.00 -6.70 -28.83
N ARG A 782 34.77 -6.26 -29.83
CA ARG A 782 34.42 -5.13 -30.71
C ARG A 782 32.97 -5.22 -31.22
N ASP A 783 32.56 -6.38 -31.70
CA ASP A 783 31.22 -6.59 -32.28
C ASP A 783 30.08 -6.47 -31.26
N ILE A 784 30.34 -6.72 -29.97
CA ILE A 784 29.36 -6.46 -28.90
C ILE A 784 29.17 -4.95 -28.70
N PHE A 785 30.25 -4.18 -28.80
CA PHE A 785 30.17 -2.72 -28.69
C PHE A 785 29.57 -2.07 -29.95
N THR A 786 29.74 -2.67 -31.13
CA THR A 786 28.97 -2.25 -32.33
C THR A 786 27.49 -2.59 -32.19
N ALA A 787 27.14 -3.75 -31.63
CA ALA A 787 25.75 -4.11 -31.33
C ALA A 787 25.10 -3.18 -30.26
N GLU A 788 25.83 -2.82 -29.20
CA GLU A 788 25.42 -1.80 -28.21
C GLU A 788 25.16 -0.45 -28.90
N SER A 789 26.05 -0.04 -29.80
CA SER A 789 25.98 1.19 -30.56
C SER A 789 24.74 1.22 -31.48
N LEU A 790 24.50 0.14 -32.22
CA LEU A 790 23.31 -0.05 -33.05
C LEU A 790 22.01 -0.03 -32.22
N TYR A 791 22.01 -0.68 -31.04
CA TYR A 791 20.86 -0.69 -30.14
C TYR A 791 20.54 0.71 -29.59
N ASN A 792 21.56 1.48 -29.20
CA ASN A 792 21.38 2.84 -28.70
C ASN A 792 20.83 3.78 -29.79
N LEU A 793 21.34 3.67 -31.02
CA LEU A 793 20.81 4.38 -32.18
C LEU A 793 19.35 3.97 -32.47
N ALA A 794 19.04 2.67 -32.44
CA ALA A 794 17.69 2.16 -32.62
C ALA A 794 16.72 2.63 -31.52
N ARG A 795 17.14 2.73 -30.25
CA ARG A 795 16.32 3.30 -29.16
C ARG A 795 16.09 4.80 -29.37
N ALA A 796 17.07 5.56 -29.86
CA ALA A 796 16.88 6.97 -30.19
C ALA A 796 15.84 7.16 -31.32
N MET A 797 15.96 6.39 -32.41
CA MET A 797 14.96 6.41 -33.51
C MET A 797 13.57 6.00 -33.04
N HIS A 798 13.48 4.97 -32.18
CA HIS A 798 12.22 4.55 -31.57
C HIS A 798 11.63 5.62 -30.63
N PHE A 799 12.46 6.34 -29.86
CA PHE A 799 12.03 7.45 -29.01
C PHE A 799 11.49 8.63 -29.83
N LEU A 800 12.08 8.89 -31.00
CA LEU A 800 11.59 9.87 -31.99
C LEU A 800 10.40 9.35 -32.82
N ASN A 801 9.87 8.16 -32.51
CA ASN A 801 8.77 7.48 -33.22
C ASN A 801 9.06 7.15 -34.71
N LEU A 802 10.34 7.06 -35.09
CA LEU A 802 10.81 6.67 -36.42
C LEU A 802 10.97 5.14 -36.51
N LEU A 803 9.86 4.43 -36.32
CA LEU A 803 9.85 2.96 -36.20
C LEU A 803 10.41 2.24 -37.44
N HIS A 804 10.20 2.79 -38.64
CA HIS A 804 10.73 2.25 -39.90
C HIS A 804 12.27 2.28 -39.98
N ILE A 805 12.94 3.14 -39.23
CA ILE A 805 14.41 3.16 -39.10
C ILE A 805 14.84 2.31 -37.90
N ALA A 806 14.08 2.35 -36.81
CA ALA A 806 14.41 1.63 -35.58
C ALA A 806 14.39 0.10 -35.76
N ILE A 807 13.41 -0.45 -36.49
CA ILE A 807 13.26 -1.91 -36.67
C ILE A 807 14.48 -2.52 -37.40
N PRO A 808 14.89 -2.05 -38.60
CA PRO A 808 16.09 -2.55 -39.27
C PRO A 808 17.38 -2.40 -38.45
N LEU A 809 17.49 -1.38 -37.58
CA LEU A 809 18.64 -1.23 -36.69
C LEU A 809 18.64 -2.25 -35.53
N TYR A 810 17.48 -2.66 -35.00
CA TYR A 810 17.41 -3.77 -34.06
C TYR A 810 17.71 -5.11 -34.73
N GLU A 811 17.24 -5.33 -35.96
CA GLU A 811 17.53 -6.55 -36.72
C GLU A 811 19.02 -6.68 -37.01
N LYS A 812 19.67 -5.59 -37.47
CA LYS A 812 21.13 -5.54 -37.61
C LYS A 812 21.85 -5.81 -36.29
N CYS A 813 21.41 -5.22 -35.18
CA CYS A 813 21.96 -5.49 -33.85
C CYS A 813 21.86 -6.99 -33.46
N ILE A 814 20.74 -7.66 -33.78
CA ILE A 814 20.57 -9.11 -33.57
C ILE A 814 21.50 -9.91 -34.48
N GLN A 815 21.58 -9.56 -35.75
CA GLN A 815 22.46 -10.20 -36.74
C GLN A 815 23.93 -10.09 -36.31
N THR A 816 24.42 -8.90 -35.95
CA THR A 816 25.79 -8.72 -35.45
C THR A 816 26.10 -9.56 -34.21
N ILE A 817 25.11 -9.82 -33.35
CA ILE A 817 25.28 -10.70 -32.20
C ILE A 817 25.35 -12.17 -32.63
N ARG A 818 24.48 -12.62 -33.55
CA ARG A 818 24.45 -14.00 -34.07
C ARG A 818 25.69 -14.34 -34.91
N ASP A 819 26.12 -13.42 -35.77
CA ASP A 819 27.31 -13.59 -36.59
C ASP A 819 28.56 -13.71 -35.71
N PHE A 820 28.58 -13.01 -34.57
CA PHE A 820 29.59 -13.18 -33.53
C PHE A 820 29.42 -14.51 -32.77
N GLU A 821 28.20 -14.96 -32.44
CA GLU A 821 27.97 -16.31 -31.85
C GLU A 821 28.60 -17.41 -32.70
N CYS A 822 28.53 -17.32 -34.03
CA CYS A 822 29.11 -18.28 -34.96
C CYS A 822 30.64 -18.21 -35.11
N ARG A 823 31.27 -17.11 -34.68
CA ARG A 823 32.73 -16.88 -34.79
C ARG A 823 33.44 -16.89 -33.42
N PHE A 824 32.71 -17.13 -32.34
CA PHE A 824 33.22 -17.00 -30.99
C PHE A 824 33.92 -18.28 -30.51
N GLU A 825 35.21 -18.40 -30.83
CA GLU A 825 36.05 -19.53 -30.40
C GLU A 825 36.46 -19.46 -28.91
N GLY A 826 36.22 -18.31 -28.26
CA GLY A 826 36.61 -18.04 -26.88
C GLY A 826 37.29 -16.67 -26.75
N ILE A 827 37.62 -16.28 -25.52
CA ILE A 827 38.56 -15.17 -25.27
C ILE A 827 39.53 -15.67 -24.21
N ASP A 828 40.77 -15.93 -24.62
CA ASP A 828 41.89 -16.19 -23.73
C ASP A 828 42.39 -14.87 -23.12
N ASN A 829 41.62 -14.35 -22.16
CA ASN A 829 42.01 -13.25 -21.29
C ASN A 829 42.02 -13.76 -19.84
N ASP A 830 43.19 -13.70 -19.20
CA ASP A 830 43.39 -13.96 -17.77
C ASP A 830 42.81 -12.86 -16.85
N ASP A 831 42.05 -11.89 -17.39
CA ASP A 831 41.42 -10.80 -16.64
C ASP A 831 40.36 -11.30 -15.65
N VAL A 832 40.79 -11.55 -14.41
CA VAL A 832 39.91 -11.92 -13.30
C VAL A 832 39.00 -10.74 -12.91
N LEU A 833 37.73 -10.77 -13.34
CA LEU A 833 36.78 -9.72 -12.96
C LEU A 833 36.31 -9.89 -11.50
N PRO A 834 36.64 -8.95 -10.59
CA PRO A 834 36.39 -9.14 -9.17
C PRO A 834 34.91 -8.97 -8.84
N CYS A 835 34.25 -10.03 -8.38
CA CYS A 835 32.87 -9.93 -7.91
C CYS A 835 32.76 -8.99 -6.69
N ALA A 836 31.79 -8.07 -6.72
CA ALA A 836 31.55 -7.07 -5.67
C ALA A 836 30.82 -7.62 -4.42
N CYS A 837 30.35 -8.88 -4.43
CA CYS A 837 29.57 -9.44 -3.34
C CYS A 837 30.40 -9.61 -2.05
N VAL A 838 29.76 -9.47 -0.87
CA VAL A 838 30.39 -9.62 0.46
C VAL A 838 31.16 -10.95 0.55
N ILE A 839 30.47 -12.05 0.25
CA ILE A 839 31.03 -13.42 0.33
C ILE A 839 32.22 -13.62 -0.62
N CYS A 840 32.12 -13.05 -1.80
CA CYS A 840 33.14 -13.08 -2.85
C CYS A 840 34.39 -12.27 -2.46
N TYR A 841 34.23 -11.25 -1.62
CA TYR A 841 35.32 -10.50 -1.01
C TYR A 841 35.96 -11.29 0.13
N MET A 842 35.17 -11.91 1.02
CA MET A 842 35.67 -12.73 2.12
C MET A 842 36.51 -13.91 1.64
N SER A 843 36.01 -14.67 0.65
CA SER A 843 36.65 -15.91 0.24
C SER A 843 38.02 -15.71 -0.43
N ARG A 844 38.25 -14.53 -1.04
CA ARG A 844 39.59 -14.10 -1.52
C ARG A 844 40.55 -13.68 -0.41
N ARG A 845 40.05 -13.44 0.80
CA ARG A 845 40.83 -12.96 1.95
C ARG A 845 41.18 -14.07 2.95
N ASN A 846 40.53 -15.22 2.81
CA ASN A 846 40.66 -16.39 3.68
C ASN A 846 41.40 -17.57 3.01
N ASP A 847 42.00 -17.36 1.83
CA ASP A 847 42.72 -18.37 1.03
C ASP A 847 41.94 -19.69 0.81
N MET A 848 40.61 -19.60 0.73
CA MET A 848 39.75 -20.76 0.50
C MET A 848 39.95 -21.26 -0.94
N ALA A 849 40.35 -22.52 -1.09
CA ALA A 849 40.51 -23.22 -2.37
C ALA A 849 39.14 -23.44 -3.05
N PHE A 850 38.65 -22.39 -3.70
CA PHE A 850 37.35 -22.32 -4.35
C PHE A 850 37.51 -21.58 -5.69
N PRO A 851 36.77 -21.97 -6.76
CA PRO A 851 36.89 -21.34 -8.07
C PRO A 851 36.30 -19.93 -8.04
N HIS A 852 37.17 -18.95 -7.80
CA HIS A 852 36.80 -17.57 -7.46
C HIS A 852 37.50 -16.52 -8.31
N GLU A 853 38.69 -16.86 -8.84
CA GLU A 853 38.99 -16.49 -10.21
C GLU A 853 38.02 -17.25 -11.10
N VAL A 854 37.11 -16.54 -11.78
CA VAL A 854 36.37 -17.17 -12.87
C VAL A 854 37.25 -17.10 -14.11
N ARG A 855 38.26 -17.97 -14.16
CA ARG A 855 39.11 -18.15 -15.35
C ARG A 855 38.21 -18.46 -16.55
N GLY A 856 38.50 -17.83 -17.69
CA GLY A 856 37.60 -17.86 -18.84
C GLY A 856 36.29 -17.08 -18.63
N LEU A 857 36.23 -16.09 -17.74
CA LEU A 857 35.13 -15.11 -17.65
C LEU A 857 35.68 -13.68 -17.67
N ALA A 858 36.45 -13.40 -18.72
CA ALA A 858 36.97 -12.07 -19.03
C ALA A 858 35.88 -10.99 -18.94
N ALA A 859 36.27 -9.73 -18.76
CA ALA A 859 35.34 -8.59 -18.84
C ALA A 859 34.49 -8.65 -20.13
N GLY A 860 35.11 -9.05 -21.24
CA GLY A 860 34.44 -9.36 -22.50
C GLY A 860 33.38 -10.47 -22.41
N LEU A 861 33.67 -11.61 -21.77
CA LEU A 861 32.69 -12.70 -21.62
C LEU A 861 31.58 -12.39 -20.58
N PHE A 862 31.85 -11.53 -19.60
CA PHE A 862 30.81 -11.03 -18.70
C PHE A 862 29.86 -10.09 -19.43
N VAL A 863 30.40 -9.09 -20.13
CA VAL A 863 29.64 -8.16 -20.99
C VAL A 863 28.86 -8.96 -22.04
N TRP A 864 29.46 -9.97 -22.66
CA TRP A 864 28.78 -10.94 -23.51
C TRP A 864 27.60 -11.61 -22.80
N LYS A 865 27.82 -12.43 -21.78
CA LYS A 865 26.74 -13.20 -21.14
C LYS A 865 25.65 -12.31 -20.54
N HIS A 866 25.95 -11.08 -20.13
CA HIS A 866 24.99 -10.14 -19.54
C HIS A 866 24.26 -9.28 -20.58
N GLU A 867 24.97 -8.59 -21.47
CA GLU A 867 24.35 -7.71 -22.48
C GLU A 867 23.68 -8.50 -23.59
N ARG A 868 24.22 -9.66 -24.02
CA ARG A 868 23.49 -10.63 -24.88
C ARG A 868 22.15 -10.98 -24.25
N ARG A 869 22.13 -11.35 -22.96
CA ARG A 869 20.88 -11.66 -22.24
C ARG A 869 19.97 -10.46 -22.13
N ARG A 870 20.46 -9.23 -21.96
CA ARG A 870 19.63 -8.02 -21.89
C ARG A 870 19.02 -7.63 -23.23
N ILE A 871 19.83 -7.59 -24.28
CA ILE A 871 19.40 -7.28 -25.66
C ILE A 871 18.34 -8.31 -26.06
N LEU A 872 18.62 -9.61 -25.93
CA LEU A 872 17.66 -10.67 -26.28
C LEU A 872 16.40 -10.68 -25.38
N ARG A 873 16.52 -10.50 -24.05
CA ARG A 873 15.34 -10.47 -23.15
C ARG A 873 14.41 -9.29 -23.39
N ASN A 874 14.97 -8.10 -23.65
CA ASN A 874 14.18 -6.91 -23.95
C ASN A 874 13.42 -7.05 -25.28
N GLN A 875 13.95 -7.84 -26.22
CA GLN A 875 13.32 -8.11 -27.51
C GLN A 875 12.16 -9.13 -27.41
N ILE A 876 12.36 -10.27 -26.74
CA ILE A 876 11.38 -11.39 -26.75
C ILE A 876 10.02 -11.02 -26.14
N ARG A 877 9.97 -10.24 -25.05
CA ARG A 877 8.69 -9.81 -24.43
C ARG A 877 8.24 -8.40 -24.81
N GLY A 878 9.17 -7.49 -25.11
CA GLY A 878 8.87 -6.06 -25.33
C GLY A 878 8.67 -5.68 -26.80
N LEU A 879 9.46 -6.21 -27.72
CA LEU A 879 9.32 -5.91 -29.15
C LEU A 879 8.18 -6.71 -29.78
N ARG A 880 7.98 -7.99 -29.44
CA ARG A 880 6.78 -8.74 -29.88
C ARG A 880 5.44 -8.21 -29.35
N THR A 881 5.42 -7.30 -28.38
CA THR A 881 4.17 -6.69 -27.85
C THR A 881 3.96 -5.23 -28.24
N ARG A 882 4.98 -4.56 -28.81
CA ARG A 882 4.90 -3.14 -29.26
C ARG A 882 5.32 -2.91 -30.71
N ALA A 883 5.90 -3.93 -31.33
CA ALA A 883 6.24 -4.02 -32.74
C ALA A 883 5.81 -5.41 -33.26
N LEU A 884 4.51 -5.71 -33.12
CA LEU A 884 3.88 -6.57 -34.12
C LEU A 884 3.86 -5.78 -35.43
N VAL A 885 4.86 -6.02 -36.27
CA VAL A 885 4.53 -6.20 -37.69
C VAL A 885 3.61 -7.41 -37.69
N GLY A 886 2.35 -7.21 -38.07
CA GLY A 886 1.38 -8.28 -38.10
C GLY A 886 1.65 -9.20 -39.27
N GLU A 887 2.39 -10.28 -39.06
CA GLU A 887 2.34 -11.46 -39.93
C GLU A 887 1.10 -12.29 -39.56
N ALA A 888 -0.06 -11.70 -39.87
CA ALA A 888 -1.31 -12.40 -40.09
C ALA A 888 -1.90 -11.78 -41.37
N PRO A 889 -2.34 -12.57 -42.36
CA PRO A 889 -2.89 -12.03 -43.60
C PRO A 889 -4.12 -11.13 -43.35
N GLU A 890 -4.83 -11.33 -42.24
CA GLU A 890 -5.91 -10.45 -41.77
C GLU A 890 -5.85 -10.26 -40.24
N ALA A 891 -6.22 -9.06 -39.77
CA ALA A 891 -6.24 -8.71 -38.35
C ALA A 891 -7.68 -8.75 -37.78
N HIS A 892 -8.05 -9.84 -37.12
CA HIS A 892 -9.33 -9.92 -36.41
C HIS A 892 -9.27 -9.23 -35.04
N TYR A 893 -10.23 -8.33 -34.78
CA TYR A 893 -10.57 -7.88 -33.44
C TYR A 893 -11.86 -8.60 -32.98
N VAL A 894 -11.78 -9.35 -31.89
CA VAL A 894 -12.97 -9.95 -31.28
C VAL A 894 -13.61 -8.96 -30.31
N VAL A 895 -14.89 -8.69 -30.50
CA VAL A 895 -15.79 -8.19 -29.45
C VAL A 895 -16.86 -9.24 -29.24
N GLU A 896 -16.73 -10.03 -28.17
CA GLU A 896 -17.75 -11.01 -27.81
C GLU A 896 -19.00 -10.30 -27.30
N ASN A 897 -20.00 -10.21 -28.17
CA ASN A 897 -21.38 -9.95 -27.77
C ASN A 897 -22.25 -11.08 -28.34
N PRO A 898 -22.67 -12.07 -27.52
CA PRO A 898 -23.35 -13.28 -28.01
C PRO A 898 -24.76 -13.05 -28.56
N LYS A 899 -25.23 -11.78 -28.64
CA LYS A 899 -26.51 -11.41 -29.28
C LYS A 899 -26.38 -10.92 -30.73
N THR A 900 -25.16 -10.63 -31.22
CA THR A 900 -24.96 -10.04 -32.56
C THR A 900 -24.36 -10.99 -33.61
N SER A 901 -23.91 -12.18 -33.22
CA SER A 901 -23.32 -13.18 -34.13
C SER A 901 -24.34 -13.81 -35.10
N ALA A 902 -25.63 -13.85 -34.74
CA ALA A 902 -26.67 -14.53 -35.51
C ALA A 902 -27.14 -13.79 -36.79
N LYS A 903 -26.47 -12.73 -37.24
CA LYS A 903 -26.90 -11.88 -38.37
C LYS A 903 -25.77 -11.44 -39.33
N TRP A 904 -24.64 -12.13 -39.34
CA TRP A 904 -23.61 -11.92 -40.37
C TRP A 904 -23.86 -12.82 -41.60
N PRO A 905 -23.66 -12.31 -42.83
CA PRO A 905 -23.79 -13.13 -44.04
C PRO A 905 -22.64 -14.16 -44.14
N PRO A 906 -22.82 -15.24 -44.91
CA PRO A 906 -21.79 -16.27 -45.08
C PRO A 906 -20.54 -15.75 -45.81
N ILE A 907 -19.40 -16.38 -45.53
CA ILE A 907 -18.02 -15.99 -45.89
C ILE A 907 -17.79 -15.80 -47.41
N HIS A 908 -18.65 -16.36 -48.27
CA HIS A 908 -18.49 -16.32 -49.73
C HIS A 908 -18.94 -14.99 -50.38
N ASP A 909 -19.54 -14.07 -49.60
CA ASP A 909 -20.12 -12.80 -50.11
C ASP A 909 -19.14 -11.60 -49.99
N HIS A 910 -17.85 -11.86 -49.77
CA HIS A 910 -16.81 -10.86 -49.72
C HIS A 910 -16.23 -10.59 -51.11
N GLY A 911 -16.75 -9.55 -51.79
CA GLY A 911 -16.25 -9.08 -53.09
C GLY A 911 -14.81 -8.55 -53.04
N ASP A 912 -14.23 -8.31 -54.23
CA ASP A 912 -12.79 -8.10 -54.45
C ASP A 912 -12.08 -7.19 -53.42
N PRO A 913 -10.85 -7.53 -53.00
CA PRO A 913 -10.08 -6.74 -52.06
C PRO A 913 -9.94 -5.28 -52.49
N PHE A 914 -10.17 -4.37 -51.54
CA PHE A 914 -10.16 -2.94 -51.81
C PHE A 914 -8.74 -2.45 -52.14
N THR A 915 -8.51 -2.09 -53.40
CA THR A 915 -7.29 -1.38 -53.82
C THR A 915 -7.19 -0.03 -53.11
N ILE A 916 -5.97 0.52 -52.99
CA ILE A 916 -5.73 1.85 -52.39
C ILE A 916 -6.59 2.94 -53.09
N GLU A 917 -6.86 2.76 -54.39
CA GLU A 917 -7.72 3.64 -55.18
C GLU A 917 -9.20 3.48 -54.84
N LYS A 918 -9.73 2.24 -54.74
CA LYS A 918 -11.07 1.99 -54.20
C LYS A 918 -11.21 2.59 -52.79
N CYS A 919 -10.23 2.40 -51.90
CA CYS A 919 -10.22 2.98 -50.56
C CYS A 919 -10.25 4.52 -50.57
N LYS A 920 -9.44 5.17 -51.40
CA LYS A 920 -9.45 6.64 -51.56
C LYS A 920 -10.80 7.13 -52.09
N LYS A 921 -11.38 6.43 -53.06
CA LYS A 921 -12.70 6.74 -53.65
C LYS A 921 -13.81 6.60 -52.61
N ILE A 922 -13.86 5.48 -51.89
CA ILE A 922 -14.81 5.25 -50.79
C ILE A 922 -14.65 6.29 -49.67
N LEU A 923 -13.42 6.67 -49.30
CA LEU A 923 -13.20 7.70 -48.28
C LEU A 923 -13.66 9.10 -48.74
N PHE A 924 -13.56 9.38 -50.05
CA PHE A 924 -14.10 10.58 -50.67
C PHE A 924 -15.64 10.55 -50.71
N ASP A 925 -16.22 9.44 -51.15
CA ASP A 925 -17.67 9.23 -51.23
C ASP A 925 -18.33 9.29 -49.83
N LEU A 926 -17.71 8.69 -48.82
CA LEU A 926 -18.15 8.78 -47.42
C LEU A 926 -18.04 10.21 -46.86
N ASN A 927 -17.00 10.97 -47.23
CA ASN A 927 -16.93 12.39 -46.88
C ASN A 927 -18.04 13.19 -47.57
N ALA A 928 -18.33 12.91 -48.84
CA ALA A 928 -19.41 13.56 -49.58
C ALA A 928 -20.79 13.25 -48.97
N LEU A 929 -21.05 12.00 -48.62
CA LEU A 929 -22.28 11.57 -47.95
C LEU A 929 -22.47 12.21 -46.57
N GLU A 930 -21.43 12.28 -45.74
CA GLU A 930 -21.53 12.92 -44.42
C GLU A 930 -21.60 14.46 -44.54
N ILE A 931 -20.99 15.08 -45.56
CA ILE A 931 -21.21 16.50 -45.90
C ILE A 931 -22.68 16.74 -46.26
N ASP A 932 -23.25 15.95 -47.16
CA ASP A 932 -24.66 16.05 -47.56
C ASP A 932 -25.61 15.84 -46.36
N ARG A 933 -25.31 14.86 -45.50
CA ARG A 933 -26.02 14.67 -44.23
C ARG A 933 -25.93 15.89 -43.30
N MET A 934 -24.76 16.50 -43.17
CA MET A 934 -24.55 17.71 -42.34
C MET A 934 -25.17 18.98 -42.94
N VAL A 935 -25.37 19.02 -44.27
CA VAL A 935 -26.16 20.05 -44.95
C VAL A 935 -27.65 19.82 -44.69
N LYS A 936 -28.16 18.60 -44.90
CA LYS A 936 -29.57 18.21 -44.63
C LYS A 936 -29.98 18.37 -43.16
N ALA A 937 -29.05 18.15 -42.22
CA ALA A 937 -29.31 18.33 -40.78
C ALA A 937 -29.39 19.80 -40.33
N ARG A 938 -29.07 20.77 -41.20
CA ARG A 938 -29.02 22.20 -40.87
C ARG A 938 -30.34 22.90 -41.16
N LYS A 939 -30.69 23.86 -40.30
CA LYS A 939 -31.92 24.68 -40.43
C LYS A 939 -31.80 25.92 -41.33
N PHE A 940 -30.66 26.13 -42.00
CA PHE A 940 -30.40 27.30 -42.85
C PHE A 940 -29.36 26.98 -43.94
N ASN A 941 -29.44 27.65 -45.09
CA ASN A 941 -28.44 27.50 -46.17
C ASN A 941 -27.22 28.38 -45.89
N MET A 942 -26.00 27.86 -46.14
CA MET A 942 -24.78 28.63 -45.93
C MET A 942 -24.67 29.74 -47.01
N PRO A 943 -24.51 31.02 -46.66
CA PRO A 943 -24.26 32.06 -47.65
C PRO A 943 -22.87 31.91 -48.28
N SER A 944 -22.69 32.48 -49.48
CA SER A 944 -21.37 32.67 -50.07
C SER A 944 -20.54 33.63 -49.21
N ILE A 945 -19.36 33.19 -48.75
CA ILE A 945 -18.47 33.94 -47.86
C ILE A 945 -17.19 34.28 -48.62
N ASN A 946 -16.82 35.56 -48.66
CA ASN A 946 -15.55 36.03 -49.21
C ASN A 946 -14.63 36.60 -48.13
N LEU A 947 -13.33 36.68 -48.43
CA LEU A 947 -12.36 37.37 -47.58
C LEU A 947 -12.72 38.86 -47.47
N GLY A 948 -12.65 39.42 -46.27
CA GLY A 948 -13.03 40.80 -45.97
C GLY A 948 -14.53 41.02 -45.71
N ASP A 949 -15.41 40.04 -45.95
CA ASP A 949 -16.83 40.17 -45.62
C ASP A 949 -17.03 40.29 -44.09
N LEU A 950 -17.96 41.14 -43.64
CA LEU A 950 -18.36 41.27 -42.25
C LEU A 950 -19.50 40.28 -41.97
N ILE A 951 -19.28 39.30 -41.09
CA ILE A 951 -20.17 38.15 -40.91
C ILE A 951 -20.64 38.06 -39.46
N GLU A 952 -21.94 37.83 -39.24
CA GLU A 952 -22.54 37.45 -37.96
C GLU A 952 -22.82 35.94 -37.95
N VAL A 953 -22.27 35.22 -36.98
CA VAL A 953 -22.45 33.78 -36.77
C VAL A 953 -23.19 33.54 -35.47
N LYS A 954 -24.29 32.78 -35.50
CA LYS A 954 -25.06 32.35 -34.33
C LYS A 954 -24.84 30.86 -34.09
N TYR A 955 -24.40 30.48 -32.89
CA TYR A 955 -24.14 29.09 -32.52
C TYR A 955 -24.61 28.74 -31.11
N GLU A 956 -24.98 27.47 -30.92
CA GLU A 956 -25.52 26.90 -29.69
C GLU A 956 -24.39 26.56 -28.67
N LEU A 957 -24.57 26.93 -27.39
CA LEU A 957 -23.61 26.62 -26.32
C LEU A 957 -23.94 25.37 -25.49
N SER A 958 -25.23 25.04 -25.28
CA SER A 958 -25.67 23.90 -24.46
C SER A 958 -26.41 22.87 -25.30
N ARG A 959 -26.47 21.61 -24.86
CA ARG A 959 -27.24 20.55 -25.56
C ARG A 959 -28.77 20.66 -25.41
N THR A 960 -29.28 21.74 -24.80
CA THR A 960 -30.71 21.88 -24.46
C THR A 960 -31.40 23.05 -25.19
N GLN A 961 -30.82 23.55 -26.30
CA GLN A 961 -31.39 24.61 -27.17
C GLN A 961 -31.77 25.95 -26.49
N GLN A 962 -31.33 26.19 -25.25
CA GLN A 962 -31.74 27.36 -24.46
C GLN A 962 -30.73 28.52 -24.44
N THR A 963 -29.49 28.34 -24.91
CA THR A 963 -28.49 29.41 -24.96
C THR A 963 -27.68 29.40 -26.27
N PHE A 964 -27.71 30.54 -26.96
CA PHE A 964 -26.94 30.82 -28.18
C PHE A 964 -26.04 32.03 -27.98
N ALA A 965 -24.90 32.05 -28.67
CA ALA A 965 -24.05 33.24 -28.80
C ALA A 965 -24.00 33.73 -30.24
N THR A 966 -23.78 35.03 -30.39
CA THR A 966 -23.64 35.72 -31.67
C THR A 966 -22.23 36.33 -31.74
N PHE A 967 -21.40 35.85 -32.66
CA PHE A 967 -20.08 36.45 -32.92
C PHE A 967 -20.13 37.19 -34.26
N GLN A 968 -19.72 38.45 -34.26
CA GLN A 968 -19.58 39.25 -35.47
C GLN A 968 -18.10 39.58 -35.69
N GLY A 969 -17.60 39.45 -36.92
CA GLY A 969 -16.23 39.79 -37.28
C GLY A 969 -15.98 39.76 -38.79
N TYR A 970 -14.84 40.30 -39.21
CA TYR A 970 -14.41 40.26 -40.62
C TYR A 970 -13.79 38.90 -40.94
N CYS A 971 -14.10 38.33 -42.11
CA CYS A 971 -13.49 37.10 -42.58
C CYS A 971 -12.04 37.34 -43.00
N VAL A 972 -11.09 36.61 -42.39
CA VAL A 972 -9.64 36.78 -42.64
C VAL A 972 -9.04 35.58 -43.38
N GLU A 973 -9.60 34.39 -43.21
CA GLU A 973 -9.09 33.16 -43.83
C GLU A 973 -10.26 32.20 -44.12
N ILE A 974 -10.21 31.51 -45.26
CA ILE A 974 -11.15 30.44 -45.62
C ILE A 974 -10.33 29.19 -45.96
N ARG A 975 -10.70 28.05 -45.38
CA ARG A 975 -10.03 26.75 -45.56
C ARG A 975 -11.01 25.73 -46.13
N ASN A 976 -10.70 25.22 -47.32
CA ASN A 976 -11.49 24.18 -47.98
C ASN A 976 -10.79 22.83 -47.81
N ARG A 977 -11.34 21.96 -46.96
CA ARG A 977 -10.79 20.63 -46.58
C ARG A 977 -11.90 19.59 -46.34
N GLY A 978 -12.86 19.50 -47.28
CA GLY A 978 -14.02 18.62 -47.14
C GLY A 978 -14.83 18.92 -45.88
N LEU A 979 -15.16 17.90 -45.08
CA LEU A 979 -15.89 18.06 -43.81
C LEU A 979 -15.17 18.98 -42.80
N ASN A 980 -13.84 19.08 -42.89
CA ASN A 980 -13.00 19.94 -42.05
C ASN A 980 -12.86 21.38 -42.58
N SER A 981 -13.68 21.80 -43.54
CA SER A 981 -13.66 23.19 -44.05
C SER A 981 -14.10 24.17 -42.97
N SER A 982 -13.45 25.34 -42.91
CA SER A 982 -13.71 26.37 -41.90
C SER A 982 -13.33 27.76 -42.38
N PHE A 983 -13.92 28.80 -41.77
CA PHE A 983 -13.55 30.20 -41.99
C PHE A 983 -13.19 30.87 -40.66
N THR A 984 -12.25 31.83 -40.69
CA THR A 984 -11.84 32.57 -39.49
C THR A 984 -12.40 33.99 -39.52
N LEU A 985 -12.95 34.42 -38.39
CA LEU A 985 -13.48 35.75 -38.16
C LEU A 985 -12.61 36.49 -37.15
N LYS A 986 -12.28 37.75 -37.43
CA LYS A 986 -11.51 38.65 -36.54
C LYS A 986 -12.34 39.87 -36.16
N ASN A 987 -12.36 40.20 -34.88
CA ASN A 987 -12.97 41.41 -34.34
C ASN A 987 -12.11 41.99 -33.21
N ALA A 988 -12.28 43.26 -32.87
CA ALA A 988 -11.62 43.90 -31.73
C ALA A 988 -12.64 44.16 -30.61
N PHE A 989 -12.34 43.70 -29.40
CA PHE A 989 -13.18 43.89 -28.22
C PHE A 989 -12.33 44.54 -27.12
N ASP A 990 -12.74 45.71 -26.64
CA ASP A 990 -12.09 46.45 -25.54
C ASP A 990 -10.57 46.66 -25.76
N GLY A 991 -10.20 46.98 -27.01
CA GLY A 991 -8.80 47.16 -27.45
C GLY A 991 -8.02 45.88 -27.75
N VAL A 992 -8.59 44.69 -27.51
CA VAL A 992 -7.95 43.39 -27.76
C VAL A 992 -8.54 42.72 -29.00
N GLY A 993 -7.67 42.30 -29.94
CA GLY A 993 -8.08 41.55 -31.12
C GLY A 993 -8.42 40.09 -30.78
N VAL A 994 -9.65 39.67 -31.09
CA VAL A 994 -10.17 38.30 -30.91
C VAL A 994 -10.37 37.66 -32.28
N THR A 995 -9.80 36.46 -32.46
CA THR A 995 -9.96 35.63 -33.66
C THR A 995 -10.70 34.34 -33.33
N GLN A 996 -11.77 34.02 -34.06
CA GLN A 996 -12.55 32.81 -33.89
C GLN A 996 -12.61 32.00 -35.20
N MET A 997 -12.26 30.72 -35.14
CA MET A 997 -12.41 29.77 -36.25
C MET A 997 -13.79 29.12 -36.19
N VAL A 998 -14.51 29.12 -37.31
CA VAL A 998 -15.88 28.61 -37.44
C VAL A 998 -15.91 27.47 -38.47
N PRO A 999 -16.24 26.22 -38.09
CA PRO A 999 -16.32 25.10 -39.01
C PRO A 999 -17.57 25.18 -39.91
N CYS A 1000 -17.41 25.03 -41.23
CA CYS A 1000 -18.48 25.17 -42.21
C CYS A 1000 -19.59 24.14 -42.10
N TYR A 1001 -19.30 22.94 -41.56
CA TYR A 1001 -20.21 21.79 -41.52
C TYR A 1001 -20.71 21.40 -40.11
N SER A 1002 -20.61 22.29 -39.12
CA SER A 1002 -21.07 21.95 -37.76
C SER A 1002 -22.59 22.07 -37.57
N PRO A 1003 -23.26 21.06 -36.97
CA PRO A 1003 -24.69 21.11 -36.68
C PRO A 1003 -25.07 22.06 -35.53
N ARG A 1004 -24.09 22.65 -34.83
CA ARG A 1004 -24.33 23.66 -33.77
C ARG A 1004 -24.47 25.09 -34.30
N LEU A 1005 -24.22 25.30 -35.59
CA LEU A 1005 -24.53 26.58 -36.22
C LEU A 1005 -26.05 26.72 -36.34
N MET A 1006 -26.59 27.82 -35.83
CA MET A 1006 -28.01 28.15 -35.93
C MET A 1006 -28.30 29.09 -37.10
N ASN A 1007 -27.38 30.01 -37.40
CA ASN A 1007 -27.50 30.94 -38.53
C ASN A 1007 -26.12 31.55 -38.85
N VAL A 1008 -25.86 31.87 -40.12
CA VAL A 1008 -24.71 32.67 -40.57
C VAL A 1008 -25.23 33.73 -41.54
N LYS A 1009 -24.94 35.00 -41.27
CA LYS A 1009 -25.37 36.14 -42.09
C LYS A 1009 -24.18 36.99 -42.50
N VAL A 1010 -24.06 37.30 -43.79
CA VAL A 1010 -23.13 38.34 -44.28
C VAL A 1010 -23.80 39.70 -44.08
N MET A 1011 -23.26 40.51 -43.17
CA MET A 1011 -23.78 41.83 -42.78
C MET A 1011 -23.30 42.94 -43.71
N LYS A 1012 -22.07 42.84 -44.22
CA LYS A 1012 -21.54 43.65 -45.32
C LYS A 1012 -20.67 42.77 -46.20
N SER A 1013 -20.96 42.69 -47.49
CA SER A 1013 -20.06 42.03 -48.45
C SER A 1013 -19.16 43.04 -49.14
N VAL A 1014 -17.91 42.65 -49.42
CA VAL A 1014 -16.94 43.44 -50.19
C VAL A 1014 -17.47 43.72 -51.60
N SER A 1015 -18.21 42.79 -52.21
CA SER A 1015 -18.86 42.98 -53.52
C SER A 1015 -19.87 44.15 -53.54
N SER A 1016 -20.62 44.31 -52.44
CA SER A 1016 -21.50 45.45 -52.21
C SER A 1016 -20.74 46.69 -51.76
N ALA A 1017 -19.58 46.54 -51.10
CA ALA A 1017 -18.72 47.65 -50.69
C ALA A 1017 -18.10 48.37 -51.90
N VAL A 1018 -17.77 47.67 -52.99
CA VAL A 1018 -17.35 48.32 -54.26
C VAL A 1018 -18.50 49.14 -54.86
N LYS A 1019 -19.74 48.61 -54.86
CA LYS A 1019 -20.94 49.35 -55.30
C LYS A 1019 -21.33 50.49 -54.35
N MET A 1020 -21.03 50.39 -53.05
CA MET A 1020 -21.22 51.44 -52.06
C MET A 1020 -20.11 52.49 -52.09
N ALA A 1021 -18.85 52.15 -52.41
CA ALA A 1021 -17.75 53.11 -52.48
C ALA A 1021 -18.09 54.25 -53.46
N ASN A 1022 -18.68 53.91 -54.61
CA ASN A 1022 -19.17 54.88 -55.60
C ASN A 1022 -20.36 55.74 -55.11
N ARG A 1023 -21.03 55.39 -54.01
CA ARG A 1023 -22.06 56.21 -53.34
C ARG A 1023 -21.54 56.93 -52.08
N VAL A 1024 -20.44 56.47 -51.50
CA VAL A 1024 -19.85 56.98 -50.24
C VAL A 1024 -18.97 58.20 -50.46
N ALA A 1025 -18.66 58.57 -51.71
CA ALA A 1025 -17.92 59.79 -52.05
C ALA A 1025 -18.59 61.10 -51.56
N ASN A 1026 -19.91 61.14 -51.35
CA ASN A 1026 -20.67 62.38 -51.14
C ASN A 1026 -21.25 62.60 -49.73
N ILE A 1027 -20.91 61.78 -48.71
CA ILE A 1027 -21.37 62.03 -47.32
C ILE A 1027 -20.19 61.94 -46.35
N ALA A 1028 -19.64 63.10 -45.98
CA ALA A 1028 -18.50 63.25 -45.09
C ALA A 1028 -18.91 63.12 -43.61
N LYS A 1029 -18.67 61.94 -43.00
CA LYS A 1029 -19.01 61.58 -41.59
C LYS A 1029 -20.55 61.54 -41.39
N PRO A 1030 -21.18 60.99 -40.32
CA PRO A 1030 -20.68 60.58 -38.99
C PRO A 1030 -20.72 59.01 -38.86
N ILE A 1031 -20.87 58.28 -37.73
CA ILE A 1031 -21.24 58.57 -36.33
C ILE A 1031 -20.44 57.68 -35.36
N THR A 1032 -19.93 58.27 -34.27
CA THR A 1032 -19.64 57.56 -33.01
C THR A 1032 -20.72 57.87 -31.97
N ARG A 1033 -21.62 56.93 -31.67
CA ARG A 1033 -22.32 56.81 -30.37
C ARG A 1033 -23.21 55.56 -30.30
N ASP A 1034 -23.19 54.96 -29.12
CA ASP A 1034 -24.16 54.02 -28.53
C ASP A 1034 -25.05 53.15 -29.44
N TYR A 1035 -24.74 51.84 -29.50
CA TYR A 1035 -25.78 50.82 -29.35
C TYR A 1035 -25.39 49.80 -28.27
N ARG A 1036 -26.02 49.98 -27.09
CA ARG A 1036 -25.90 49.10 -25.92
C ARG A 1036 -26.41 47.70 -26.24
N TYR A 1037 -25.79 46.67 -25.65
CA TYR A 1037 -26.36 45.33 -25.54
C TYR A 1037 -27.74 45.40 -24.84
N ARG A 1038 -28.81 45.24 -25.61
CA ARG A 1038 -30.19 45.26 -25.11
C ARG A 1038 -30.63 43.84 -24.77
N PHE A 1039 -30.30 43.38 -23.57
CA PHE A 1039 -30.89 42.16 -23.01
C PHE A 1039 -32.40 42.38 -22.77
N HIS A 1040 -33.23 41.97 -23.72
CA HIS A 1040 -34.68 41.92 -23.53
C HIS A 1040 -35.06 40.69 -22.69
N LEU A 1041 -35.07 40.88 -21.37
CA LEU A 1041 -35.82 40.01 -20.44
C LEU A 1041 -37.22 40.58 -20.27
N ASN A 1042 -38.19 40.05 -21.04
CA ASN A 1042 -39.61 40.34 -20.79
C ASN A 1042 -40.08 39.54 -19.56
N VAL A 1043 -39.93 40.11 -18.37
CA VAL A 1043 -40.60 39.65 -17.15
C VAL A 1043 -41.29 40.85 -16.50
N ARG A 1044 -42.60 40.72 -16.24
CA ARG A 1044 -43.44 41.78 -15.67
C ARG A 1044 -42.96 42.22 -14.29
N HIS A 1045 -43.17 43.51 -13.98
CA HIS A 1045 -42.74 44.18 -12.75
C HIS A 1045 -43.13 43.46 -11.45
N ARG A 1046 -42.16 43.37 -10.52
CA ARG A 1046 -42.23 43.97 -9.16
C ARG A 1046 -40.85 43.85 -8.47
N PHE A 1047 -40.51 44.85 -7.65
CA PHE A 1047 -39.26 44.98 -6.85
C PHE A 1047 -37.94 45.26 -7.62
N SER A 1048 -37.75 46.52 -8.02
CA SER A 1048 -36.41 47.08 -8.27
C SER A 1048 -35.74 47.51 -6.97
N ARG A 1049 -34.56 46.96 -6.63
CA ARG A 1049 -33.69 47.51 -5.57
C ARG A 1049 -32.92 48.73 -6.10
N ARG A 1050 -32.76 49.75 -5.26
CA ARG A 1050 -32.02 50.99 -5.59
C ARG A 1050 -30.52 50.70 -5.80
N SER A 1051 -29.93 51.35 -6.80
CA SER A 1051 -28.50 51.24 -7.12
C SER A 1051 -27.63 52.10 -6.19
N GLY A 1052 -26.70 51.47 -5.47
CA GLY A 1052 -25.63 52.18 -4.75
C GLY A 1052 -24.43 52.43 -5.66
N VAL A 1053 -23.77 53.59 -5.49
CA VAL A 1053 -22.56 53.96 -6.24
C VAL A 1053 -21.40 53.01 -5.89
N HIS A 1054 -20.81 52.37 -6.89
CA HIS A 1054 -19.69 51.44 -6.70
C HIS A 1054 -18.41 52.20 -6.35
N LYS A 1055 -17.87 52.01 -5.14
CA LYS A 1055 -16.48 52.45 -4.83
C LYS A 1055 -15.48 51.69 -5.75
N PRO A 1056 -14.38 52.34 -6.19
CA PRO A 1056 -13.48 51.77 -7.18
C PRO A 1056 -12.79 50.49 -6.67
N GLY A 1057 -12.93 49.40 -7.43
CA GLY A 1057 -12.47 48.08 -7.03
C GLY A 1057 -10.95 47.90 -7.06
N ILE A 1058 -10.45 47.07 -6.12
CA ILE A 1058 -9.05 46.73 -5.83
C ILE A 1058 -8.25 46.24 -7.05
N ARG A 1059 -8.93 45.77 -8.11
CA ARG A 1059 -8.30 45.30 -9.37
C ARG A 1059 -7.43 46.38 -10.05
N SER A 1060 -7.77 47.66 -9.85
CA SER A 1060 -6.96 48.81 -10.30
C SER A 1060 -5.67 48.98 -9.48
N PHE A 1061 -5.69 48.63 -8.19
CA PHE A 1061 -4.56 48.73 -7.27
C PHE A 1061 -3.53 47.61 -7.51
N GLU A 1062 -3.97 46.36 -7.70
CA GLU A 1062 -3.08 45.25 -8.05
C GLU A 1062 -2.25 45.52 -9.31
N SER A 1063 -2.89 46.06 -10.37
CA SER A 1063 -2.21 46.40 -11.63
C SER A 1063 -1.13 47.47 -11.41
N ARG A 1064 -1.48 48.57 -10.71
CA ARG A 1064 -0.52 49.64 -10.37
C ARG A 1064 0.66 49.12 -9.54
N LEU A 1065 0.39 48.25 -8.56
CA LEU A 1065 1.42 47.72 -7.66
C LEU A 1065 2.33 46.71 -8.35
N LYS A 1066 1.79 45.85 -9.23
CA LYS A 1066 2.55 44.93 -10.07
C LYS A 1066 3.48 45.68 -11.03
N ASN A 1067 2.97 46.75 -11.68
CA ASN A 1067 3.76 47.59 -12.56
C ASN A 1067 4.87 48.35 -11.82
N ARG A 1068 4.63 48.82 -10.59
CA ARG A 1068 5.66 49.46 -9.74
C ARG A 1068 6.77 48.49 -9.34
N ILE A 1069 6.44 47.22 -9.01
CA ILE A 1069 7.43 46.17 -8.72
C ILE A 1069 8.30 45.87 -9.93
N VAL A 1070 7.72 45.77 -11.14
CA VAL A 1070 8.49 45.53 -12.38
C VAL A 1070 9.49 46.67 -12.65
N ARG A 1071 9.08 47.94 -12.48
CA ARG A 1071 10.00 49.09 -12.64
C ARG A 1071 11.16 49.06 -11.64
N LEU A 1072 10.89 48.84 -10.35
CA LEU A 1072 11.93 48.73 -9.32
C LEU A 1072 12.89 47.58 -9.60
N LYS A 1073 12.38 46.43 -10.05
CA LYS A 1073 13.20 45.27 -10.43
C LYS A 1073 14.12 45.59 -11.61
N ASN A 1074 13.62 46.27 -12.63
CA ASN A 1074 14.40 46.64 -13.81
C ASN A 1074 15.46 47.71 -13.50
N SER A 1075 15.12 48.72 -12.70
CA SER A 1075 16.07 49.73 -12.22
C SER A 1075 17.22 49.11 -11.41
N TYR A 1076 16.92 48.17 -10.50
CA TYR A 1076 17.95 47.44 -9.76
C TYR A 1076 18.80 46.52 -10.66
N TYR A 1077 18.25 45.97 -11.74
CA TYR A 1077 19.03 45.22 -12.73
C TYR A 1077 20.00 46.13 -13.51
N GLN A 1078 19.57 47.33 -13.92
CA GLN A 1078 20.47 48.30 -14.57
C GLN A 1078 21.61 48.72 -13.64
N MET A 1079 21.32 49.11 -12.40
CA MET A 1079 22.35 49.46 -11.41
C MET A 1079 23.37 48.34 -11.16
N ARG A 1080 22.97 47.06 -11.26
CA ARG A 1080 23.92 45.93 -11.14
C ARG A 1080 24.76 45.71 -12.40
N LEU A 1081 24.19 45.92 -13.58
CA LEU A 1081 24.91 45.85 -14.85
C LEU A 1081 25.93 46.99 -14.96
N GLU A 1082 25.54 48.20 -14.56
CA GLU A 1082 26.42 49.38 -14.43
C GLU A 1082 27.56 49.13 -13.43
N ALA A 1083 27.31 48.39 -12.35
CA ALA A 1083 28.32 47.97 -11.37
C ALA A 1083 29.09 46.68 -11.75
N GLY A 1084 28.97 46.16 -12.99
CA GLY A 1084 29.69 44.97 -13.45
C GLY A 1084 29.30 43.65 -12.77
N LEU A 1085 28.19 43.60 -12.03
CA LEU A 1085 27.77 42.45 -11.23
C LEU A 1085 26.73 41.58 -11.98
N PRO A 1086 26.86 40.24 -11.95
CA PRO A 1086 25.91 39.36 -12.63
C PRO A 1086 24.48 39.50 -12.09
N ALA A 1087 23.52 39.22 -12.99
CA ALA A 1087 22.09 39.44 -12.79
C ALA A 1087 21.41 38.44 -11.83
N TYR A 1088 21.68 38.64 -10.54
CA TYR A 1088 20.99 38.06 -9.38
C TYR A 1088 21.26 36.57 -9.06
N VAL A 1089 21.71 36.32 -7.83
CA VAL A 1089 21.78 34.99 -7.20
C VAL A 1089 20.61 34.83 -6.23
N TRP A 1090 19.89 33.70 -6.32
CA TRP A 1090 18.69 33.45 -5.50
C TRP A 1090 19.08 33.04 -4.07
N GLY A 1091 18.83 33.93 -3.09
CA GLY A 1091 19.16 33.67 -1.68
C GLY A 1091 19.20 34.89 -0.74
N GLY A 1092 19.13 36.13 -1.25
CA GLY A 1092 19.25 37.35 -0.44
C GLY A 1092 18.12 37.63 0.57
N ALA A 1093 18.37 38.56 1.49
CA ALA A 1093 17.69 38.81 2.78
C ALA A 1093 16.15 39.09 2.77
N TYR A 1094 15.45 39.05 1.64
CA TYR A 1094 14.01 39.37 1.55
C TYR A 1094 13.06 38.21 1.94
N ASN A 1095 13.58 37.07 2.39
CA ASN A 1095 12.77 35.89 2.74
C ASN A 1095 11.94 36.00 4.02
N LEU A 1096 12.08 37.06 4.82
CA LEU A 1096 11.27 37.28 6.04
C LEU A 1096 9.81 37.66 5.74
N ASN A 1097 9.54 38.36 4.63
CA ASN A 1097 8.20 38.88 4.33
C ASN A 1097 7.26 37.91 3.58
N THR A 1098 7.75 36.76 3.10
CA THR A 1098 6.93 35.77 2.39
C THR A 1098 5.99 34.98 3.32
N ARG A 1099 6.37 34.71 4.57
CA ARG A 1099 5.52 33.97 5.53
C ARG A 1099 4.21 34.69 5.86
N ARG A 1100 4.26 36.00 6.15
CA ARG A 1100 3.08 36.82 6.48
C ARG A 1100 2.14 36.95 5.28
N ARG A 1101 2.71 37.16 4.08
CA ARG A 1101 1.99 37.23 2.79
C ARG A 1101 1.28 35.93 2.43
N SER A 1102 1.94 34.78 2.62
CA SER A 1102 1.35 33.46 2.34
C SER A 1102 0.20 33.09 3.26
N ARG A 1103 0.24 33.51 4.54
CA ARG A 1103 -0.88 33.31 5.48
C ARG A 1103 -2.14 34.07 5.04
N LEU A 1104 -2.01 35.34 4.67
CA LEU A 1104 -3.14 36.16 4.22
C LEU A 1104 -3.79 35.64 2.93
N VAL A 1105 -2.98 35.21 1.94
CA VAL A 1105 -3.50 34.61 0.70
C VAL A 1105 -4.24 33.30 0.99
N ARG A 1106 -3.73 32.44 1.88
CA ARG A 1106 -4.40 31.20 2.28
C ARG A 1106 -5.71 31.46 3.02
N ALA A 1107 -5.74 32.43 3.95
CA ALA A 1107 -6.94 32.80 4.68
C ALA A 1107 -8.08 33.26 3.74
N GLU A 1108 -7.76 34.14 2.78
CA GLU A 1108 -8.74 34.65 1.82
C GLU A 1108 -9.18 33.57 0.80
N THR A 1109 -8.29 32.64 0.44
CA THR A 1109 -8.66 31.46 -0.37
C THR A 1109 -9.65 30.57 0.38
N ASN A 1110 -9.39 30.26 1.65
CA ASN A 1110 -10.26 29.43 2.49
C ASN A 1110 -11.63 30.10 2.72
N ARG A 1111 -11.66 31.44 2.87
CA ARG A 1111 -12.90 32.21 2.98
C ARG A 1111 -13.78 32.05 1.74
N ARG A 1112 -13.20 32.07 0.53
CA ARG A 1112 -13.93 31.89 -0.73
C ARG A 1112 -14.43 30.46 -0.92
N ILE A 1113 -13.66 29.45 -0.49
CA ILE A 1113 -14.09 28.05 -0.52
C ILE A 1113 -15.35 27.84 0.34
N ARG A 1114 -15.42 28.43 1.55
CA ARG A 1114 -16.63 28.42 2.39
C ARG A 1114 -17.84 29.10 1.74
N ILE A 1115 -17.64 30.19 1.00
CA ILE A 1115 -18.74 30.86 0.29
C ILE A 1115 -19.28 29.96 -0.83
N TYR A 1116 -18.41 29.33 -1.62
CA TYR A 1116 -18.84 28.44 -2.69
C TYR A 1116 -19.50 27.15 -2.20
N SER A 1117 -19.09 26.57 -1.06
CA SER A 1117 -19.80 25.40 -0.51
C SER A 1117 -21.23 25.75 -0.06
N MET A 1118 -21.44 26.93 0.51
CA MET A 1118 -22.77 27.41 0.89
C MET A 1118 -23.70 27.65 -0.30
N ASP A 1119 -23.18 28.18 -1.42
CA ASP A 1119 -23.96 28.32 -2.66
C ASP A 1119 -24.27 26.97 -3.31
N GLU A 1120 -23.34 26.01 -3.25
CA GLU A 1120 -23.59 24.66 -3.78
C GLU A 1120 -24.67 23.91 -2.97
N GLU A 1121 -24.63 23.98 -1.64
CA GLU A 1121 -25.70 23.46 -0.78
C GLU A 1121 -27.06 24.10 -1.09
N ARG A 1122 -27.09 25.42 -1.29
CA ARG A 1122 -28.32 26.16 -1.61
C ARG A 1122 -28.88 25.68 -2.95
N SER A 1123 -28.03 25.43 -3.96
CA SER A 1123 -28.40 24.84 -5.25
C SER A 1123 -28.90 23.39 -5.11
N ARG A 1124 -28.28 22.57 -4.24
CA ARG A 1124 -28.73 21.19 -3.96
C ARG A 1124 -30.10 21.17 -3.30
N ARG A 1125 -30.35 22.01 -2.28
CA ARG A 1125 -31.67 22.21 -1.65
C ARG A 1125 -32.74 22.62 -2.67
N GLU A 1126 -32.41 23.54 -3.57
CA GLU A 1126 -33.35 24.01 -4.60
C GLU A 1126 -33.68 22.94 -5.66
N LYS A 1127 -32.69 22.13 -6.06
CA LYS A 1127 -32.90 20.94 -6.93
C LYS A 1127 -33.78 19.88 -6.24
N LEU A 1128 -33.61 19.69 -4.93
CA LEU A 1128 -34.46 18.80 -4.12
C LEU A 1128 -35.91 19.31 -4.06
N ARG A 1129 -36.12 20.62 -3.85
CA ARG A 1129 -37.44 21.26 -3.93
C ARG A 1129 -38.10 21.07 -5.29
N LYS A 1130 -37.35 21.30 -6.38
CA LYS A 1130 -37.82 21.12 -7.77
C LYS A 1130 -38.08 19.65 -8.14
N ARG A 1131 -37.44 18.68 -7.48
CA ARG A 1131 -37.78 17.24 -7.60
C ARG A 1131 -39.07 16.89 -6.87
N ARG A 1132 -39.28 17.39 -5.64
CA ARG A 1132 -40.54 17.21 -4.89
C ARG A 1132 -41.75 17.82 -5.61
N GLN A 1133 -41.56 18.92 -6.35
CA GLN A 1133 -42.60 19.52 -7.20
C GLN A 1133 -42.90 18.73 -8.49
N ARG A 1134 -42.10 17.73 -8.86
CA ARG A 1134 -42.30 16.91 -10.08
C ARG A 1134 -42.94 15.54 -9.81
N SER A 1135 -43.23 15.22 -8.55
CA SER A 1135 -43.84 13.95 -8.15
C SER A 1135 -45.36 14.06 -7.90
N SER A 1136 -46.05 14.94 -8.63
CA SER A 1136 -47.51 14.88 -8.80
C SER A 1136 -47.82 14.41 -10.22
N TRP A 1137 -48.46 13.25 -10.35
CA TRP A 1137 -49.00 12.74 -11.61
C TRP A 1137 -50.51 13.03 -11.67
N GLY A 1138 -50.96 13.53 -12.82
CA GLY A 1138 -52.38 13.79 -13.12
C GLY A 1138 -52.69 13.37 -14.56
N VAL A 1139 -53.59 12.40 -14.67
CA VAL A 1139 -54.05 11.69 -15.88
C VAL A 1139 -54.43 12.61 -17.05
N TYR A 1140 -54.02 12.28 -18.28
CA TYR A 1140 -54.76 12.67 -19.50
C TYR A 1140 -54.81 11.55 -20.55
N LYS A 1141 -55.94 11.50 -21.29
CA LYS A 1141 -56.35 10.45 -22.23
C LYS A 1141 -55.50 10.42 -23.50
N VAL A 1142 -55.38 9.23 -24.09
CA VAL A 1142 -54.99 9.05 -25.50
C VAL A 1142 -56.20 9.33 -26.39
N SER A 1143 -56.08 10.29 -27.30
CA SER A 1143 -56.99 10.48 -28.44
C SER A 1143 -56.39 9.82 -29.68
N SER A 1144 -57.12 8.87 -30.26
CA SER A 1144 -56.81 8.30 -31.56
C SER A 1144 -57.13 9.28 -32.70
N TRP A 1145 -56.40 9.23 -33.82
CA TRP A 1145 -56.91 8.83 -35.15
C TRP A 1145 -55.87 9.01 -36.28
N LYS A 1146 -55.76 7.95 -37.08
CA LYS A 1146 -55.47 7.80 -38.54
C LYS A 1146 -54.51 8.75 -39.30
N TYR A 1147 -53.63 8.09 -40.06
CA TYR A 1147 -52.98 8.55 -41.31
C TYR A 1147 -54.02 8.95 -42.38
N PRO A 1148 -53.64 9.79 -43.35
CA PRO A 1148 -53.02 9.29 -44.59
C PRO A 1148 -51.49 9.39 -44.62
#